data_AF-A0A9C8L673-F1
#
_entry.id   AF-A0A9C8L673-F1
#
_cell.length_a   1.000
_cell.length_b   1.000
_cell.length_c   1.000
_cell.angle_alpha   90.00
_cell.angle_beta   90.00
_cell.angle_gamma   90.00
#
_symmetry.space_group_name_H-M   'P 1'
#
loop_
_entity.id
_entity.type
_entity.pdbx_description
1 polymer ?
#
loop_
_entity_poly.entity_id
_entity_poly.type
_entity_poly.pdbx_seq_one_letter_code
_entity_poly.pdbx_strand_id
1 'polypeptide(L)'
;MGGFVYTAVSAETYMAAPICIESIDPTAQVEVVKEIIELKKKATPEAVPPLGTVQYEISLKNRDSAPVTGIVVTDTLPRISGHDFTFVEMVAGNPMPDEIVGRQVIWRDLTVPGGETLRLRFYVRVSPLYGLALNHVDAWCPRSQVIEPEDPWDVKAPVDVLPGVLVEKTVYPTATTVGTYVVYTITVHNQSDNDLENVRITDTLPAGFFYRARVAGPIPIQTNPPAWRLAVKKGKIEEIVFQAGIRSCNITSGTHYNTVDGYSSSALVPGLINAAPLYVAVEEALPCVSFSASVFPTQTTNGGVVTYTIDLHNYSEENFDSVLVTHTLPAGFSFLQDLSVGPELLAASPQVVWRLNRLYSGQGQAFVFRARAGFEIGSGVYSSTVEGTSASIGIPRLDPVAPVAVTASHAPGVFLSQSVVPDQVEAGGVVVYTITLKNQLDTGLQHVSITDTLPSGFRYLQTLSGPNPSLNGSKSQAVWHLNQLAVGESKIFGFSAYVGCSLPTGVYSSALEGHSPSVLIAGQEEAAPVHVDASGAPCVDLYKTVSTHEALRGDIIVYTITLHNQSGIDLQDVCLTDTLPADFSFVGMLHFGSIPVITTPHVIWDEHGIGQLKDGASRQLAFEVQIAPSAALGTHYNAVQGSSTPDYVPAVEDAAPVEVKASISLPESVFLPLILRNSR
;
A
#
# COMPACT_ATOMS: atom_id res chain seq x y z
N MET A 1 28.45 22.09 -25.94
CA MET A 1 28.16 22.54 -27.33
C MET A 1 26.86 23.33 -27.30
N GLY A 2 26.78 24.42 -28.07
CA GLY A 2 25.56 25.23 -28.27
C GLY A 2 25.60 26.55 -27.49
N GLY A 3 25.98 27.63 -28.18
CA GLY A 3 25.94 28.99 -27.65
C GLY A 3 24.61 29.70 -27.93
N PHE A 4 24.38 30.83 -27.28
CA PHE A 4 23.84 32.08 -27.85
C PHE A 4 24.10 33.27 -26.89
N VAL A 5 24.97 34.17 -27.35
CA VAL A 5 24.90 35.65 -27.40
C VAL A 5 24.03 36.42 -26.40
N TYR A 6 24.65 37.40 -25.72
CA TYR A 6 24.09 38.75 -25.59
C TYR A 6 25.16 39.81 -25.92
N THR A 7 24.71 40.77 -26.74
CA THR A 7 25.42 41.88 -27.38
C THR A 7 25.77 43.02 -26.44
N ALA A 8 27.01 43.52 -26.52
CA ALA A 8 27.41 44.82 -26.00
C ALA A 8 27.36 45.87 -27.14
N VAL A 9 26.70 47.00 -26.89
CA VAL A 9 26.54 48.11 -27.84
C VAL A 9 27.58 49.20 -27.53
N SER A 10 28.43 49.41 -28.54
CA SER A 10 29.25 50.57 -28.94
C SER A 10 29.70 51.62 -27.91
N ALA A 11 31.02 51.71 -27.74
CA ALA A 11 31.72 52.97 -27.49
C ALA A 11 31.91 53.70 -28.82
N GLU A 12 31.37 54.93 -28.93
CA GLU A 12 31.71 55.84 -30.02
C GLU A 12 32.88 56.74 -29.60
N THR A 13 33.84 56.81 -30.50
CA THR A 13 35.07 57.61 -30.41
C THR A 13 34.80 58.94 -31.12
N TYR A 14 35.13 60.08 -30.51
CA TYR A 14 35.26 61.35 -31.24
C TYR A 14 36.66 61.94 -31.06
N MET A 15 37.51 61.59 -32.04
CA MET A 15 38.45 62.43 -32.79
C MET A 15 39.13 63.59 -32.05
N ALA A 16 40.41 63.39 -31.71
CA ALA A 16 41.36 64.47 -31.49
C ALA A 16 41.73 65.11 -32.85
N ALA A 17 41.59 66.43 -32.95
CA ALA A 17 42.13 67.24 -34.04
C ALA A 17 43.50 67.83 -33.62
N PRO A 18 44.46 67.98 -34.57
CA PRO A 18 45.82 68.43 -34.25
C PRO A 18 45.86 69.95 -34.11
N ILE A 19 46.42 70.47 -33.01
CA ILE A 19 46.76 71.89 -32.90
C ILE A 19 48.27 72.02 -33.14
N CYS A 20 48.62 72.65 -34.26
CA CYS A 20 49.96 73.16 -34.52
C CYS A 20 50.29 74.26 -33.50
N ILE A 21 51.44 74.13 -32.85
CA ILE A 21 52.02 75.19 -32.01
C ILE A 21 52.56 76.27 -32.94
N GLU A 22 51.91 77.43 -32.97
CA GLU A 22 52.52 78.69 -33.39
C GLU A 22 52.59 79.63 -32.18
N SER A 23 53.81 80.09 -31.88
CA SER A 23 54.12 81.37 -31.22
C SER A 23 53.44 81.69 -29.88
N ILE A 24 54.19 81.52 -28.80
CA ILE A 24 53.88 82.04 -27.46
C ILE A 24 53.91 83.59 -27.51
N ASP A 25 52.76 84.24 -27.29
CA ASP A 25 52.70 85.62 -26.79
C ASP A 25 53.00 85.59 -25.27
N PRO A 26 54.07 86.25 -24.77
CA PRO A 26 54.42 86.23 -23.35
C PRO A 26 53.54 87.13 -22.45
N THR A 27 52.40 87.65 -22.92
CA THR A 27 51.59 88.60 -22.14
C THR A 27 50.13 88.21 -21.88
N ALA A 28 49.75 86.95 -22.04
CA ALA A 28 48.48 86.47 -21.50
C ALA A 28 48.59 86.27 -19.97
N GLN A 29 48.09 87.25 -19.20
CA GLN A 29 47.84 87.09 -17.77
C GLN A 29 46.80 85.98 -17.59
N VAL A 30 47.21 84.84 -17.03
CA VAL A 30 46.28 83.83 -16.50
C VAL A 30 45.74 84.40 -15.19
N GLU A 31 44.51 84.92 -15.23
CA GLU A 31 43.77 85.27 -14.03
C GLU A 31 43.41 83.97 -13.31
N VAL A 32 44.10 83.68 -12.19
CA VAL A 32 43.73 82.58 -11.29
C VAL A 32 42.36 82.94 -10.70
N VAL A 33 41.31 82.31 -11.20
CA VAL A 33 39.97 82.43 -10.62
C VAL A 33 40.04 81.84 -9.21
N LYS A 34 40.01 82.71 -8.20
CA LYS A 34 39.99 82.31 -6.80
C LYS A 34 38.55 82.00 -6.41
N GLU A 35 38.28 80.80 -5.91
CA GLU A 35 36.97 80.45 -5.32
C GLU A 35 36.64 81.43 -4.17
N ILE A 36 35.56 82.21 -4.31
CA ILE A 36 35.14 83.13 -3.23
C ILE A 36 34.40 82.39 -2.12
N ILE A 37 33.48 81.49 -2.48
CA ILE A 37 32.67 80.75 -1.51
C ILE A 37 33.08 79.28 -1.54
N GLU A 38 33.55 78.78 -0.41
CA GLU A 38 33.73 77.35 -0.17
C GLU A 38 32.42 76.74 0.32
N LEU A 39 31.92 75.74 -0.43
CA LEU A 39 30.67 75.05 -0.15
C LEU A 39 30.93 73.64 0.36
N LYS A 40 30.44 73.33 1.56
CA LYS A 40 30.56 72.01 2.19
C LYS A 40 29.22 71.49 2.68
N LYS A 41 29.05 70.17 2.68
CA LYS A 41 27.85 69.49 3.13
C LYS A 41 28.19 68.29 4.01
N LYS A 42 27.45 68.11 5.09
CA LYS A 42 27.58 66.96 6.00
C LYS A 42 26.21 66.41 6.42
N ALA A 43 26.13 65.10 6.61
CA ALA A 43 24.99 64.41 7.24
C ALA A 43 25.34 63.97 8.66
N THR A 44 24.37 63.97 9.57
CA THR A 44 24.53 63.39 10.91
C THR A 44 23.19 62.84 11.42
N PRO A 45 23.12 61.56 11.84
CA PRO A 45 24.15 60.52 11.69
C PRO A 45 24.31 60.07 10.22
N GLU A 46 25.43 59.42 9.89
CA GLU A 46 25.73 58.93 8.53
C GLU A 46 25.01 57.60 8.19
N ALA A 47 24.41 56.94 9.18
CA ALA A 47 23.56 55.76 9.01
C ALA A 47 22.30 55.85 9.88
N VAL A 48 21.15 55.48 9.32
CA VAL A 48 19.83 55.56 9.98
C VAL A 48 18.93 54.40 9.54
N PRO A 49 17.96 53.96 10.38
CA PRO A 49 16.94 53.02 9.94
C PRO A 49 15.97 53.67 8.94
N PRO A 50 15.11 52.89 8.25
CA PRO A 50 14.11 53.45 7.34
C PRO A 50 13.13 54.33 8.12
N LEU A 51 12.69 55.42 7.51
CA LEU A 51 11.91 56.48 8.19
C LEU A 51 12.63 57.11 9.40
N GLY A 52 13.93 56.91 9.58
CA GLY A 52 14.76 57.67 10.52
C GLY A 52 14.89 59.14 10.13
N THR A 53 15.46 59.95 11.02
CA THR A 53 15.73 61.37 10.76
C THR A 53 17.23 61.61 10.69
N VAL A 54 17.66 62.32 9.65
CA VAL A 54 19.04 62.80 9.48
C VAL A 54 19.05 64.33 9.50
N GLN A 55 20.08 64.91 10.12
CA GLN A 55 20.35 66.35 10.01
C GLN A 55 21.37 66.59 8.91
N TYR A 56 21.05 67.46 7.96
CA TYR A 56 22.03 67.98 7.01
C TYR A 56 22.53 69.34 7.47
N GLU A 57 23.84 69.58 7.30
CA GLU A 57 24.49 70.89 7.47
C GLU A 57 25.14 71.29 6.15
N ILE A 58 24.71 72.41 5.57
CA ILE A 58 25.39 73.09 4.45
C ILE A 58 26.19 74.25 5.03
N SER A 59 27.47 74.35 4.71
CA SER A 59 28.36 75.43 5.12
C SER A 59 28.83 76.22 3.90
N LEU A 60 28.60 77.54 3.91
CA LEU A 60 29.08 78.49 2.90
C LEU A 60 30.09 79.41 3.56
N LYS A 61 31.38 79.26 3.24
CA LYS A 61 32.45 80.08 3.81
C LYS A 61 32.97 81.09 2.80
N ASN A 62 32.88 82.37 3.16
CA ASN A 62 33.42 83.46 2.35
C ASN A 62 34.92 83.61 2.60
N ARG A 63 35.73 83.33 1.58
CA ARG A 63 37.20 83.42 1.60
C ARG A 63 37.73 84.83 1.32
N ASP A 64 36.85 85.77 0.99
CA ASP A 64 37.18 87.17 0.76
C ASP A 64 36.73 88.07 1.91
N SER A 65 37.27 89.28 1.94
CA SER A 65 36.99 90.28 2.99
C SER A 65 35.71 91.09 2.74
N ALA A 66 35.18 91.08 1.51
CA ALA A 66 33.93 91.74 1.17
C ALA A 66 32.73 90.79 1.32
N PRO A 67 31.55 91.27 1.73
CA PRO A 67 30.35 90.43 1.80
C PRO A 67 29.92 89.97 0.40
N VAL A 68 29.56 88.69 0.27
CA VAL A 68 28.95 88.15 -0.94
C VAL A 68 27.44 88.06 -0.71
N THR A 69 26.68 88.76 -1.55
CA THR A 69 25.21 88.88 -1.45
C THR A 69 24.55 88.29 -2.69
N GLY A 70 23.31 87.81 -2.56
CA GLY A 70 22.54 87.29 -3.71
C GLY A 70 22.81 85.82 -4.00
N ILE A 71 23.34 85.06 -3.03
CA ILE A 71 23.62 83.64 -3.20
C ILE A 71 22.30 82.86 -3.20
N VAL A 72 22.16 81.96 -4.17
CA VAL A 72 21.06 81.00 -4.24
C VAL A 72 21.62 79.62 -3.92
N VAL A 73 21.01 78.93 -2.95
CA VAL A 73 21.36 77.55 -2.57
C VAL A 73 20.18 76.65 -2.87
N THR A 74 20.44 75.55 -3.57
CA THR A 74 19.45 74.51 -3.88
C THR A 74 19.96 73.19 -3.34
N ASP A 75 19.28 72.63 -2.35
CA ASP A 75 19.55 71.28 -1.87
C ASP A 75 18.56 70.29 -2.49
N THR A 76 19.06 69.21 -3.08
CA THR A 76 18.22 68.17 -3.69
C THR A 76 18.21 66.92 -2.82
N LEU A 77 17.10 66.71 -2.10
CA LEU A 77 16.87 65.55 -1.23
C LEU A 77 16.96 64.23 -2.00
N PRO A 78 17.55 63.16 -1.41
CA PRO A 78 17.72 61.88 -2.10
C PRO A 78 16.40 61.15 -2.41
N ARG A 79 16.49 60.10 -3.24
CA ARG A 79 15.45 59.07 -3.37
C ARG A 79 16.08 57.70 -3.45
N ILE A 80 15.36 56.70 -2.96
CA ILE A 80 15.71 55.29 -3.13
C ILE A 80 14.53 54.63 -3.84
N SER A 81 14.76 54.09 -5.04
CA SER A 81 13.77 53.32 -5.82
C SER A 81 12.36 53.94 -5.89
N GLY A 82 12.28 55.26 -6.14
CA GLY A 82 11.01 55.98 -6.27
C GLY A 82 10.44 56.56 -4.99
N HIS A 83 11.04 56.30 -3.83
CA HIS A 83 10.66 56.89 -2.54
C HIS A 83 11.60 58.02 -2.15
N ASP A 84 11.04 59.22 -2.01
CA ASP A 84 11.78 60.45 -1.75
C ASP A 84 12.02 60.65 -0.25
N PHE A 85 13.18 61.24 0.08
CA PHE A 85 13.43 61.79 1.40
C PHE A 85 12.59 63.07 1.57
N THR A 86 12.10 63.34 2.77
CA THR A 86 11.17 64.45 3.03
C THR A 86 11.75 65.45 4.01
N PHE A 87 11.70 66.73 3.65
CA PHE A 87 12.07 67.83 4.54
C PHE A 87 11.14 67.83 5.77
N VAL A 88 11.70 67.98 6.97
CA VAL A 88 10.94 68.03 8.22
C VAL A 88 10.87 69.47 8.72
N GLU A 89 12.02 70.03 9.11
CA GLU A 89 12.11 71.38 9.67
C GLU A 89 13.55 71.90 9.64
N MET A 90 13.72 73.22 9.77
CA MET A 90 15.04 73.83 10.02
C MET A 90 15.42 73.70 11.50
N VAL A 91 16.71 73.60 11.79
CA VAL A 91 17.23 73.77 13.14
C VAL A 91 17.02 75.23 13.58
N ALA A 92 16.51 75.44 14.80
CA ALA A 92 16.20 76.76 15.35
C ALA A 92 17.37 77.77 15.16
N GLY A 93 17.03 78.98 14.68
CA GLY A 93 18.00 80.05 14.42
C GLY A 93 18.66 80.03 13.03
N ASN A 94 18.38 79.04 12.19
CA ASN A 94 18.81 79.02 10.78
C ASN A 94 17.77 79.73 9.89
N PRO A 95 18.18 80.35 8.77
CA PRO A 95 17.26 81.00 7.85
C PRO A 95 16.32 79.98 7.19
N MET A 96 15.03 80.29 7.13
CA MET A 96 14.05 79.43 6.48
C MET A 96 14.26 79.40 4.96
N PRO A 97 14.01 78.26 4.29
CA PRO A 97 14.01 78.21 2.83
C PRO A 97 12.85 79.03 2.28
N ASP A 98 13.10 79.70 1.17
CA ASP A 98 12.09 80.50 0.45
C ASP A 98 11.08 79.58 -0.24
N GLU A 99 11.53 78.39 -0.67
CA GLU A 99 10.73 77.49 -1.47
C GLU A 99 11.13 76.02 -1.24
N ILE A 100 10.13 75.14 -1.12
CA ILE A 100 10.32 73.68 -1.11
C ILE A 100 9.42 73.10 -2.20
N VAL A 101 10.02 72.62 -3.29
CA VAL A 101 9.30 72.07 -4.45
C VAL A 101 9.82 70.67 -4.75
N GLY A 102 8.95 69.68 -4.60
CA GLY A 102 9.33 68.28 -4.74
C GLY A 102 10.45 67.91 -3.77
N ARG A 103 11.63 67.57 -4.32
CA ARG A 103 12.82 67.22 -3.54
C ARG A 103 13.78 68.40 -3.34
N GLN A 104 13.48 69.59 -3.86
CA GLN A 104 14.39 70.72 -3.79
C GLN A 104 14.02 71.63 -2.62
N VAL A 105 15.02 71.96 -1.80
CA VAL A 105 14.94 72.97 -0.73
C VAL A 105 15.79 74.16 -1.17
N ILE A 106 15.17 75.32 -1.34
CA ILE A 106 15.76 76.47 -2.02
C ILE A 106 15.82 77.67 -1.09
N TRP A 107 17.00 78.29 -0.99
CA TRP A 107 17.23 79.59 -0.35
C TRP A 107 17.71 80.58 -1.39
N ARG A 108 17.19 81.80 -1.36
CA ARG A 108 17.47 82.89 -2.29
C ARG A 108 18.03 84.09 -1.52
N ASP A 109 18.74 84.95 -2.25
CA ASP A 109 19.26 86.22 -1.75
C ASP A 109 20.09 86.12 -0.45
N LEU A 110 20.75 84.98 -0.23
CA LEU A 110 21.60 84.78 0.94
C LEU A 110 22.82 85.71 0.88
N THR A 111 23.26 86.12 2.06
CA THR A 111 24.44 86.97 2.26
C THR A 111 25.42 86.28 3.22
N VAL A 112 26.68 86.15 2.79
CA VAL A 112 27.78 85.68 3.65
C VAL A 112 28.75 86.85 3.85
N PRO A 113 28.86 87.41 5.07
CA PRO A 113 29.83 88.46 5.37
C PRO A 113 31.27 88.04 5.05
N GLY A 114 32.15 89.01 4.80
CA GLY A 114 33.56 88.74 4.51
C GLY A 114 34.25 87.94 5.60
N GLY A 115 34.93 86.85 5.25
CA GLY A 115 35.65 85.96 6.17
C GLY A 115 34.78 85.00 6.99
N GLU A 116 33.44 85.18 6.97
CA GLU A 116 32.50 84.43 7.82
C GLU A 116 31.97 83.16 7.15
N THR A 117 31.28 82.32 7.93
CA THR A 117 30.61 81.11 7.44
C THR A 117 29.13 81.13 7.78
N LEU A 118 28.29 81.04 6.75
CA LEU A 118 26.86 80.78 6.93
C LEU A 118 26.61 79.28 6.99
N ARG A 119 25.85 78.83 7.99
CA ARG A 119 25.41 77.43 8.10
C ARG A 119 23.92 77.33 7.91
N LEU A 120 23.49 76.35 7.12
CA LEU A 120 22.10 75.95 6.94
C LEU A 120 21.93 74.54 7.49
N ARG A 121 21.24 74.40 8.62
CA ARG A 121 21.00 73.11 9.27
C ARG A 121 19.52 72.74 9.25
N PHE A 122 19.19 71.55 8.78
CA PHE A 122 17.81 71.09 8.66
C PHE A 122 17.67 69.59 8.83
N TYR A 123 16.50 69.15 9.28
CA TYR A 123 16.14 67.75 9.48
C TYR A 123 15.38 67.21 8.27
N VAL A 124 15.74 65.99 7.89
CA VAL A 124 15.14 65.24 6.78
C VAL A 124 14.76 63.86 7.26
N ARG A 125 13.55 63.42 6.92
CA ARG A 125 13.06 62.07 7.14
C ARG A 125 13.45 61.20 5.93
N VAL A 126 14.14 60.08 6.20
CA VAL A 126 14.65 59.21 5.14
C VAL A 126 13.59 58.28 4.56
N SER A 127 13.89 57.69 3.41
CA SER A 127 13.02 56.73 2.71
C SER A 127 12.65 55.50 3.59
N PRO A 128 11.48 54.87 3.37
CA PRO A 128 11.17 53.56 3.93
C PRO A 128 11.99 52.42 3.32
N LEU A 129 12.71 52.66 2.22
CA LEU A 129 13.61 51.68 1.60
C LEU A 129 15.04 51.85 2.07
N TYR A 130 15.75 50.74 2.26
CA TYR A 130 17.16 50.71 2.65
C TYR A 130 18.09 50.96 1.45
N GLY A 131 19.32 51.39 1.74
CA GLY A 131 20.37 51.64 0.75
C GLY A 131 21.07 52.99 0.93
N LEU A 132 22.16 53.15 0.19
CA LEU A 132 22.97 54.37 0.21
C LEU A 132 22.26 55.50 -0.56
N ALA A 133 21.98 56.60 0.13
CA ALA A 133 21.41 57.81 -0.44
C ALA A 133 22.42 58.95 -0.41
N LEU A 134 22.60 59.63 -1.54
CA LEU A 134 23.52 60.77 -1.65
C LEU A 134 22.71 62.06 -1.78
N ASN A 135 22.79 62.93 -0.78
CA ASN A 135 22.15 64.25 -0.84
C ASN A 135 23.14 65.26 -1.40
N HIS A 136 22.68 66.06 -2.36
CA HIS A 136 23.52 66.96 -3.14
C HIS A 136 23.05 68.40 -2.97
N VAL A 137 24.00 69.32 -2.78
CA VAL A 137 23.75 70.76 -2.74
C VAL A 137 24.43 71.46 -3.91
N ASP A 138 23.72 72.41 -4.52
CA ASP A 138 24.24 73.34 -5.50
C ASP A 138 24.09 74.77 -4.98
N ALA A 139 25.06 75.64 -5.30
CA ALA A 139 24.94 77.07 -5.01
C ALA A 139 25.47 77.91 -6.17
N TRP A 140 24.83 79.05 -6.43
CA TRP A 140 25.27 79.97 -7.48
C TRP A 140 24.97 81.44 -7.10
N CYS A 141 25.69 82.38 -7.72
CA CYS A 141 25.54 83.82 -7.50
C CYS A 141 25.36 84.57 -8.84
N PRO A 142 24.31 85.39 -9.03
CA PRO A 142 24.00 86.06 -10.31
C PRO A 142 24.99 87.16 -10.75
N ARG A 143 25.82 87.69 -9.83
CA ARG A 143 26.69 88.86 -10.10
C ARG A 143 28.16 88.51 -10.43
N SER A 144 28.45 87.23 -10.73
CA SER A 144 29.76 86.63 -11.04
C SER A 144 30.81 86.64 -9.93
N GLN A 145 31.04 85.46 -9.32
CA GLN A 145 32.30 84.72 -9.31
C GLN A 145 31.96 83.26 -8.91
N VAL A 146 32.74 82.32 -9.40
CA VAL A 146 32.51 80.86 -9.34
C VAL A 146 32.34 80.39 -7.88
N ILE A 147 31.19 79.76 -7.58
CA ILE A 147 31.02 78.90 -6.39
C ILE A 147 31.29 77.48 -6.87
N GLU A 148 32.55 77.10 -6.91
CA GLU A 148 32.94 75.71 -7.15
C GLU A 148 33.46 75.13 -5.83
N PRO A 149 33.04 73.91 -5.49
CA PRO A 149 33.62 73.24 -4.35
C PRO A 149 35.04 72.78 -4.69
N GLU A 150 35.93 72.87 -3.70
CA GLU A 150 37.33 72.44 -3.80
C GLU A 150 37.43 70.95 -4.19
N ASP A 151 36.46 70.13 -3.74
CA ASP A 151 36.23 68.76 -4.18
C ASP A 151 34.74 68.57 -4.57
N PRO A 152 34.40 68.00 -5.73
CA PRO A 152 33.03 67.62 -6.07
C PRO A 152 32.30 66.73 -5.03
N TRP A 153 33.03 66.08 -4.12
CA TRP A 153 32.49 65.34 -2.97
C TRP A 153 32.10 66.22 -1.78
N ASP A 154 32.68 67.41 -1.64
CA ASP A 154 32.36 68.32 -0.51
C ASP A 154 30.89 68.81 -0.55
N VAL A 155 30.23 68.74 -1.70
CA VAL A 155 28.82 69.11 -1.90
C VAL A 155 27.86 67.92 -1.83
N LYS A 156 28.35 66.77 -1.38
CA LYS A 156 27.58 65.53 -1.28
C LYS A 156 27.69 64.99 0.14
N ALA A 157 26.55 64.62 0.71
CA ALA A 157 26.49 63.98 2.02
C ALA A 157 25.81 62.61 1.88
N PRO A 158 26.58 61.50 1.95
CA PRO A 158 26.01 60.16 1.95
C PRO A 158 25.29 59.86 3.27
N VAL A 159 24.19 59.14 3.17
CA VAL A 159 23.45 58.58 4.30
C VAL A 159 23.09 57.14 3.94
N ASP A 160 23.51 56.19 4.76
CA ASP A 160 23.15 54.79 4.59
C ASP A 160 21.84 54.49 5.35
N VAL A 161 20.79 54.13 4.62
CA VAL A 161 19.54 53.68 5.23
C VAL A 161 19.65 52.17 5.49
N LEU A 162 19.92 51.77 6.73
CA LEU A 162 20.11 50.37 7.09
C LEU A 162 18.76 49.65 7.29
N PRO A 163 18.63 48.36 6.97
CA PRO A 163 17.44 47.59 7.31
C PRO A 163 17.27 47.51 8.84
N GLY A 164 16.05 47.71 9.36
CA GLY A 164 15.76 47.67 10.80
C GLY A 164 15.86 46.27 11.44
N VAL A 165 16.04 45.22 10.62
CA VAL A 165 16.28 43.84 11.03
C VAL A 165 17.46 43.30 10.24
N LEU A 166 18.47 42.77 10.93
CA LEU A 166 19.57 42.04 10.33
C LEU A 166 19.31 40.54 10.52
N VAL A 167 19.38 39.76 9.44
CA VAL A 167 19.29 38.30 9.48
C VAL A 167 20.59 37.72 8.97
N GLU A 168 21.24 36.88 9.79
CA GLU A 168 22.43 36.13 9.40
C GLU A 168 22.14 34.63 9.46
N LYS A 169 22.88 33.87 8.66
CA LYS A 169 22.68 32.43 8.53
C LYS A 169 24.02 31.72 8.44
N THR A 170 24.17 30.63 9.20
CA THR A 170 25.34 29.75 9.17
C THR A 170 24.90 28.27 9.10
N VAL A 171 25.84 27.40 8.70
CA VAL A 171 25.62 25.96 8.50
C VAL A 171 26.85 25.22 8.96
N TYR A 172 26.63 24.09 9.62
CA TYR A 172 27.70 23.17 9.96
C TYR A 172 27.21 21.72 9.90
N PRO A 173 27.99 20.80 9.29
CA PRO A 173 29.20 21.07 8.50
C PRO A 173 28.86 21.72 7.14
N THR A 174 29.84 22.41 6.53
CA THR A 174 29.70 22.97 5.16
C THR A 174 29.91 21.95 4.06
N ALA A 175 30.39 20.75 4.41
CA ALA A 175 30.57 19.63 3.51
C ALA A 175 30.08 18.34 4.18
N THR A 176 29.33 17.52 3.47
CA THR A 176 28.67 16.34 4.02
C THR A 176 28.35 15.30 2.96
N THR A 177 27.87 14.13 3.35
CA THR A 177 27.47 13.04 2.43
C THR A 177 25.97 12.74 2.54
N VAL A 178 25.41 12.06 1.53
CA VAL A 178 23.99 11.65 1.55
C VAL A 178 23.71 10.71 2.73
N GLY A 179 22.52 10.83 3.34
CA GLY A 179 22.13 10.05 4.53
C GLY A 179 22.53 10.69 5.87
N THR A 180 23.25 11.81 5.83
CA THR A 180 23.60 12.60 7.02
C THR A 180 22.68 13.82 7.19
N TYR A 181 23.05 14.75 8.07
CA TYR A 181 22.32 15.99 8.30
C TYR A 181 23.29 17.15 8.54
N VAL A 182 22.85 18.35 8.22
CA VAL A 182 23.52 19.61 8.57
C VAL A 182 22.69 20.37 9.60
N VAL A 183 23.33 21.28 10.33
CA VAL A 183 22.69 22.18 11.28
C VAL A 183 22.72 23.59 10.71
N TYR A 184 21.55 24.18 10.48
CA TYR A 184 21.41 25.59 10.14
C TYR A 184 21.14 26.43 11.40
N THR A 185 21.84 27.55 11.50
CA THR A 185 21.61 28.58 12.53
C THR A 185 21.22 29.88 11.85
N ILE A 186 20.08 30.45 12.24
CA ILE A 186 19.60 31.75 11.76
C ILE A 186 19.55 32.69 12.96
N THR A 187 20.24 33.82 12.87
CA THR A 187 20.17 34.89 13.88
C THR A 187 19.34 36.05 13.32
N VAL A 188 18.42 36.57 14.13
CA VAL A 188 17.55 37.70 13.78
C VAL A 188 17.78 38.81 14.80
N HIS A 189 18.50 39.85 14.38
CA HIS A 189 18.83 41.00 15.22
C HIS A 189 17.91 42.18 14.90
N ASN A 190 17.15 42.64 15.90
CA ASN A 190 16.37 43.85 15.80
C ASN A 190 17.25 45.08 16.07
N GLN A 191 17.66 45.76 15.00
CA GLN A 191 18.46 46.99 15.04
C GLN A 191 17.61 48.26 15.04
N SER A 192 16.29 48.13 15.02
CA SER A 192 15.37 49.26 15.08
C SER A 192 15.25 49.82 16.50
N ASP A 193 14.67 51.01 16.61
CA ASP A 193 14.45 51.68 17.88
C ASP A 193 13.23 51.18 18.68
N ASN A 194 12.52 50.16 18.18
CA ASN A 194 11.28 49.64 18.76
C ASN A 194 11.29 48.11 18.87
N ASP A 195 10.41 47.56 19.69
CA ASP A 195 10.14 46.12 19.69
C ASP A 195 9.47 45.71 18.36
N LEU A 196 9.88 44.55 17.82
CA LEU A 196 9.28 43.98 16.63
C LEU A 196 8.39 42.79 16.99
N GLU A 197 7.14 42.85 16.57
CA GLU A 197 6.18 41.77 16.73
C GLU A 197 5.85 41.15 15.37
N ASN A 198 5.54 39.85 15.35
CA ASN A 198 5.15 39.11 14.15
C ASN A 198 6.18 39.08 13.02
N VAL A 199 7.48 39.05 13.34
CA VAL A 199 8.53 38.81 12.34
C VAL A 199 8.39 37.37 11.83
N ARG A 200 8.12 37.19 10.55
CA ARG A 200 8.05 35.88 9.89
C ARG A 200 9.38 35.56 9.26
N ILE A 201 9.89 34.36 9.50
CA ILE A 201 11.10 33.82 8.87
C ILE A 201 10.71 32.53 8.18
N THR A 202 11.10 32.35 6.93
CA THR A 202 10.89 31.14 6.13
C THR A 202 12.24 30.74 5.55
N ASP A 203 12.59 29.48 5.70
CA ASP A 203 13.86 28.92 5.23
C ASP A 203 13.59 27.92 4.10
N THR A 204 14.13 28.21 2.92
CA THR A 204 13.94 27.40 1.71
C THR A 204 15.11 26.43 1.57
N LEU A 205 14.89 25.19 2.03
CA LEU A 205 15.87 24.11 1.96
C LEU A 205 16.24 23.74 0.50
N PRO A 206 17.50 23.35 0.23
CA PRO A 206 17.90 22.92 -1.10
C PRO A 206 17.14 21.66 -1.54
N ALA A 207 17.06 21.43 -2.85
CA ALA A 207 16.46 20.22 -3.39
C ALA A 207 17.15 18.96 -2.82
N GLY A 208 16.35 18.08 -2.22
CA GLY A 208 16.82 16.85 -1.59
C GLY A 208 17.21 16.95 -0.11
N PHE A 209 17.13 18.15 0.47
CA PHE A 209 17.14 18.37 1.90
C PHE A 209 15.71 18.41 2.46
N PHE A 210 15.54 18.05 3.73
CA PHE A 210 14.26 18.11 4.43
C PHE A 210 14.47 18.56 5.88
N TYR A 211 13.49 19.25 6.46
CA TYR A 211 13.52 19.59 7.88
C TYR A 211 13.48 18.32 8.71
N ARG A 212 14.52 18.07 9.51
CA ARG A 212 14.65 16.86 10.33
C ARG A 212 14.18 17.09 11.75
N ALA A 213 14.73 18.11 12.42
CA ALA A 213 14.45 18.37 13.83
C ALA A 213 14.81 19.81 14.24
N ARG A 214 14.16 20.30 15.30
CA ARG A 214 14.58 21.52 16.00
C ARG A 214 15.75 21.16 16.92
N VAL A 215 16.77 22.03 16.97
CA VAL A 215 17.87 21.94 17.94
C VAL A 215 17.66 22.93 19.08
N ALA A 216 17.48 24.22 18.75
CA ALA A 216 17.27 25.30 19.72
C ALA A 216 16.42 26.43 19.10
N GLY A 217 16.04 27.42 19.93
CA GLY A 217 15.23 28.55 19.48
C GLY A 217 13.71 28.30 19.46
N PRO A 218 12.92 29.09 18.72
CA PRO A 218 11.47 28.95 18.68
C PRO A 218 11.00 27.70 17.90
N ILE A 219 9.78 27.25 18.18
CA ILE A 219 9.16 26.12 17.48
C ILE A 219 8.69 26.60 16.09
N PRO A 220 8.99 25.86 15.00
CA PRO A 220 8.50 26.22 13.68
C PRO A 220 6.98 26.05 13.58
N ILE A 221 6.33 26.95 12.86
CA ILE A 221 4.87 26.91 12.60
C ILE A 221 4.51 25.95 11.47
N GLN A 222 5.48 25.58 10.64
CA GLN A 222 5.41 24.57 9.58
C GLN A 222 6.83 24.06 9.29
N THR A 223 6.96 22.87 8.69
CA THR A 223 8.26 22.24 8.42
C THR A 223 8.59 22.08 6.94
N ASN A 224 7.69 22.49 6.03
CA ASN A 224 7.90 22.40 4.58
C ASN A 224 7.29 23.58 3.80
N PRO A 225 8.09 24.60 3.41
CA PRO A 225 9.42 24.90 3.96
C PRO A 225 9.33 25.25 5.46
N PRO A 226 10.39 25.03 6.26
CA PRO A 226 10.39 25.42 7.66
C PRO A 226 10.20 26.94 7.83
N ALA A 227 9.29 27.33 8.74
CA ALA A 227 8.99 28.74 8.99
C ALA A 227 8.69 29.03 10.46
N TRP A 228 8.90 30.27 10.89
CA TRP A 228 8.77 30.74 12.27
C TRP A 228 8.06 32.09 12.34
N ARG A 229 7.48 32.38 13.52
CA ARG A 229 6.99 33.69 13.91
C ARG A 229 7.70 34.12 15.19
N LEU A 230 8.32 35.30 15.17
CA LEU A 230 9.16 35.83 16.23
C LEU A 230 8.62 37.14 16.77
N ALA A 231 8.90 37.38 18.05
CA ALA A 231 8.84 38.70 18.65
C ALA A 231 10.27 39.06 19.11
N VAL A 232 10.87 40.08 18.51
CA VAL A 232 12.28 40.45 18.74
C VAL A 232 12.33 41.81 19.42
N LYS A 233 12.72 41.82 20.70
CA LYS A 233 12.83 43.07 21.48
C LYS A 233 13.89 44.02 20.92
N LYS A 234 13.73 45.32 21.17
CA LYS A 234 14.69 46.36 20.74
C LYS A 234 16.13 45.97 21.11
N GLY A 235 17.03 45.97 20.13
CA GLY A 235 18.45 45.67 20.32
C GLY A 235 18.75 44.23 20.76
N LYS A 236 17.79 43.30 20.62
CA LYS A 236 17.96 41.87 20.95
C LYS A 236 18.07 41.02 19.70
N ILE A 237 18.63 39.82 19.92
CA ILE A 237 18.84 38.78 18.91
C ILE A 237 17.98 37.59 19.29
N GLU A 238 17.22 37.07 18.33
CA GLU A 238 16.57 35.76 18.41
C GLU A 238 17.33 34.76 17.54
N GLU A 239 17.51 33.54 18.03
CA GLU A 239 18.25 32.49 17.33
C GLU A 239 17.32 31.30 17.01
N ILE A 240 17.39 30.80 15.78
CA ILE A 240 16.72 29.59 15.32
C ILE A 240 17.79 28.57 14.93
N VAL A 241 17.78 27.39 15.55
CA VAL A 241 18.74 26.31 15.22
C VAL A 241 17.98 25.05 14.88
N PHE A 242 18.19 24.51 13.68
CA PHE A 242 17.49 23.31 13.20
C PHE A 242 18.38 22.40 12.35
N GLN A 243 18.05 21.12 12.33
CA GLN A 243 18.67 20.10 11.49
C GLN A 243 17.93 19.97 10.17
N ALA A 244 18.67 19.98 9.06
CA ALA A 244 18.19 19.56 7.76
C ALA A 244 18.84 18.22 7.40
N GLY A 245 18.02 17.18 7.20
CA GLY A 245 18.49 15.89 6.73
C GLY A 245 18.59 15.85 5.21
N ILE A 246 19.39 14.92 4.68
CA ILE A 246 19.60 14.73 3.24
C ILE A 246 19.08 13.34 2.87
N ARG A 247 17.90 13.26 2.23
CA ARG A 247 17.21 11.97 1.93
C ARG A 247 16.84 11.80 0.46
N SER A 248 17.33 12.62 -0.46
CA SER A 248 17.02 12.42 -1.87
C SER A 248 17.98 11.46 -2.54
N CYS A 249 17.39 10.50 -3.24
CA CYS A 249 18.05 9.61 -4.18
C CYS A 249 18.52 10.30 -5.46
N ASN A 250 18.04 11.52 -5.69
CA ASN A 250 18.33 12.34 -6.87
C ASN A 250 19.25 13.52 -6.53
N ILE A 251 19.93 13.50 -5.39
CA ILE A 251 20.91 14.54 -5.06
C ILE A 251 22.27 14.16 -5.64
N THR A 252 22.77 14.99 -6.55
CA THR A 252 24.12 14.85 -7.08
C THR A 252 25.14 15.44 -6.11
N SER A 253 26.39 14.95 -6.19
CA SER A 253 27.50 15.65 -5.56
C SER A 253 27.63 17.05 -6.14
N GLY A 254 27.95 18.03 -5.30
CA GLY A 254 27.97 19.43 -5.70
C GLY A 254 27.54 20.40 -4.62
N THR A 255 27.39 21.67 -5.02
CA THR A 255 27.06 22.78 -4.12
C THR A 255 25.55 23.03 -4.10
N HIS A 256 24.94 22.95 -2.92
CA HIS A 256 23.49 23.11 -2.72
C HIS A 256 23.18 24.35 -1.89
N TYR A 257 22.29 25.22 -2.39
CA TYR A 257 22.02 26.54 -1.79
C TYR A 257 20.76 26.53 -0.95
N ASN A 258 20.86 27.11 0.24
CA ASN A 258 19.77 27.31 1.17
C ASN A 258 19.57 28.80 1.43
N THR A 259 18.35 29.29 1.22
CA THR A 259 17.98 30.70 1.39
C THR A 259 17.08 30.89 2.60
N VAL A 260 17.19 32.04 3.26
CA VAL A 260 16.27 32.48 4.30
C VAL A 260 15.66 33.79 3.86
N ASP A 261 14.35 33.81 3.84
CA ASP A 261 13.53 34.97 3.54
C ASP A 261 12.65 35.30 4.75
N GLY A 262 12.38 36.57 4.96
CA GLY A 262 11.63 37.05 6.11
C GLY A 262 10.75 38.24 5.77
N TYR A 263 9.73 38.44 6.60
CA TYR A 263 8.81 39.55 6.46
C TYR A 263 8.39 40.07 7.84
N SER A 264 8.46 41.39 8.04
CA SER A 264 7.89 42.05 9.21
C SER A 264 6.66 42.86 8.81
N SER A 265 5.53 42.65 9.50
CA SER A 265 4.31 43.45 9.33
C SER A 265 4.28 44.70 10.21
N SER A 266 5.36 45.00 10.93
CA SER A 266 5.44 46.22 11.73
C SER A 266 5.48 47.46 10.84
N ALA A 267 4.73 48.50 11.20
CA ALA A 267 4.58 49.74 10.43
C ALA A 267 5.91 50.49 10.17
N LEU A 268 7.00 50.12 10.85
CA LEU A 268 8.31 50.78 10.81
C LEU A 268 9.35 50.05 9.94
N VAL A 269 9.16 48.76 9.62
CA VAL A 269 10.07 47.98 8.76
C VAL A 269 9.26 47.08 7.79
N PRO A 270 8.35 47.63 6.96
CA PRO A 270 7.64 46.82 5.98
C PRO A 270 8.62 46.42 4.86
N GLY A 271 9.01 45.15 4.79
CA GLY A 271 9.92 44.70 3.75
C GLY A 271 10.32 43.23 3.82
N LEU A 272 10.94 42.77 2.74
CA LEU A 272 11.58 41.47 2.62
C LEU A 272 12.94 41.53 3.34
N ILE A 273 13.23 40.57 4.22
CA ILE A 273 14.49 40.48 4.97
C ILE A 273 15.16 39.17 4.59
N ASN A 274 16.31 39.23 3.92
CA ASN A 274 16.98 38.03 3.41
C ASN A 274 18.37 37.89 3.99
N ALA A 275 18.78 36.65 4.29
CA ALA A 275 20.18 36.34 4.55
C ALA A 275 20.89 35.97 3.25
N ALA A 276 22.22 36.14 3.21
CA ALA A 276 23.02 35.59 2.12
C ALA A 276 22.75 34.08 1.97
N PRO A 277 22.63 33.55 0.73
CA PRO A 277 22.45 32.12 0.52
C PRO A 277 23.65 31.39 1.08
N LEU A 278 23.38 30.28 1.77
CA LEU A 278 24.42 29.45 2.32
C LEU A 278 24.48 28.14 1.59
N TYR A 279 25.69 27.67 1.32
CA TYR A 279 25.89 26.45 0.57
C TYR A 279 26.39 25.30 1.44
N VAL A 280 25.96 24.10 1.07
CA VAL A 280 26.48 22.84 1.58
C VAL A 280 27.05 22.07 0.40
N ALA A 281 28.31 21.67 0.47
CA ALA A 281 28.90 20.74 -0.47
C ALA A 281 28.47 19.31 -0.11
N VAL A 282 27.90 18.60 -1.06
CA VAL A 282 27.71 17.16 -0.96
C VAL A 282 28.91 16.49 -1.61
N GLU A 283 29.82 15.96 -0.79
CA GLU A 283 31.11 15.41 -1.23
C GLU A 283 30.93 14.05 -1.91
N GLU A 284 30.05 13.21 -1.36
CA GLU A 284 29.73 11.89 -1.91
C GLU A 284 28.22 11.66 -1.88
N ALA A 285 27.69 11.26 -3.03
CA ALA A 285 26.35 10.69 -3.13
C ALA A 285 26.46 9.17 -2.96
N LEU A 286 25.94 8.63 -1.86
CA LEU A 286 25.76 7.19 -1.74
C LEU A 286 24.82 6.73 -2.86
N PRO A 287 25.11 5.60 -3.52
CA PRO A 287 24.31 5.17 -4.64
C PRO A 287 22.90 4.81 -4.14
N CYS A 288 21.87 5.52 -4.62
CA CYS A 288 20.50 5.27 -4.20
C CYS A 288 19.78 4.26 -5.10
N VAL A 289 19.13 3.31 -4.44
CA VAL A 289 18.16 2.40 -5.02
C VAL A 289 16.85 2.48 -4.22
N SER A 290 15.70 2.57 -4.90
CA SER A 290 14.39 2.54 -4.24
C SER A 290 13.72 1.18 -4.39
N PHE A 291 13.01 0.74 -3.36
CA PHE A 291 12.09 -0.39 -3.41
C PHE A 291 10.65 0.06 -3.13
N SER A 292 9.70 -0.53 -3.85
CA SER A 292 8.31 -0.60 -3.44
C SER A 292 7.80 -2.02 -3.59
N ALA A 293 6.90 -2.44 -2.71
CA ALA A 293 6.25 -3.73 -2.77
C ALA A 293 4.74 -3.55 -2.61
N SER A 294 3.97 -4.31 -3.36
CA SER A 294 2.51 -4.35 -3.27
C SER A 294 1.99 -5.77 -3.46
N VAL A 295 0.78 -6.02 -2.97
CA VAL A 295 0.08 -7.30 -3.14
C VAL A 295 -1.32 -7.03 -3.65
N PHE A 296 -1.79 -7.91 -4.53
CA PHE A 296 -3.17 -7.92 -4.97
C PHE A 296 -3.68 -9.36 -5.15
N PRO A 297 -4.86 -9.71 -4.63
CA PRO A 297 -5.71 -8.91 -3.75
C PRO A 297 -5.12 -8.78 -2.32
N THR A 298 -5.55 -7.77 -1.56
CA THR A 298 -5.17 -7.56 -0.16
C THR A 298 -5.99 -8.40 0.83
N GLN A 299 -7.02 -9.10 0.34
CA GLN A 299 -7.79 -10.09 1.09
C GLN A 299 -7.84 -11.41 0.32
N THR A 300 -7.73 -12.53 1.03
CA THR A 300 -7.78 -13.88 0.46
C THR A 300 -8.51 -14.83 1.41
N THR A 301 -8.97 -15.95 0.89
CA THR A 301 -9.47 -17.09 1.68
C THR A 301 -8.42 -18.21 1.72
N ASN A 302 -8.67 -19.25 2.50
CA ASN A 302 -7.86 -20.47 2.50
C ASN A 302 -7.76 -21.04 1.07
N GLY A 303 -6.55 -21.37 0.65
CA GLY A 303 -6.26 -21.79 -0.72
C GLY A 303 -6.18 -20.66 -1.75
N GLY A 304 -6.61 -19.42 -1.45
CA GLY A 304 -6.62 -18.33 -2.42
C GLY A 304 -5.22 -17.89 -2.87
N VAL A 305 -5.13 -17.29 -4.05
CA VAL A 305 -3.87 -16.87 -4.69
C VAL A 305 -3.74 -15.35 -4.68
N VAL A 306 -2.57 -14.87 -4.26
CA VAL A 306 -2.18 -13.46 -4.28
C VAL A 306 -1.00 -13.24 -5.23
N THR A 307 -0.93 -12.05 -5.82
CA THR A 307 0.18 -11.63 -6.67
C THR A 307 0.96 -10.54 -5.95
N TYR A 308 2.26 -10.74 -5.79
CA TYR A 308 3.19 -9.74 -5.27
C TYR A 308 3.90 -9.05 -6.43
N THR A 309 4.07 -7.75 -6.32
CA THR A 309 4.83 -6.91 -7.25
C THR A 309 5.85 -6.12 -6.45
N ILE A 310 7.14 -6.27 -6.81
CA ILE A 310 8.27 -5.57 -6.22
C ILE A 310 8.90 -4.73 -7.32
N ASP A 311 8.96 -3.41 -7.14
CA ASP A 311 9.62 -2.50 -8.06
C ASP A 311 10.93 -2.02 -7.45
N LEU A 312 11.99 -2.15 -8.25
CA LEU A 312 13.34 -1.74 -7.94
C LEU A 312 13.76 -0.63 -8.90
N HIS A 313 14.30 0.48 -8.42
CA HIS A 313 14.81 1.54 -9.30
C HIS A 313 16.17 2.05 -8.84
N ASN A 314 17.12 2.15 -9.77
CA ASN A 314 18.44 2.73 -9.53
C ASN A 314 18.44 4.21 -9.92
N TYR A 315 18.56 5.10 -8.93
CA TYR A 315 18.67 6.55 -9.13
C TYR A 315 20.11 7.06 -9.10
N SER A 316 21.09 6.19 -8.85
CA SER A 316 22.50 6.54 -8.84
C SER A 316 23.10 6.58 -10.24
N GLU A 317 24.25 7.26 -10.38
CA GLU A 317 25.05 7.27 -11.63
C GLU A 317 25.84 5.95 -11.83
N GLU A 318 25.92 5.12 -10.81
CA GLU A 318 26.63 3.85 -10.83
C GLU A 318 25.72 2.71 -11.31
N ASN A 319 26.30 1.71 -11.96
CA ASN A 319 25.61 0.46 -12.29
C ASN A 319 25.82 -0.54 -11.17
N PHE A 320 24.78 -1.30 -10.83
CA PHE A 320 24.90 -2.41 -9.88
C PHE A 320 24.98 -3.73 -10.62
N ASP A 321 25.97 -4.56 -10.32
CA ASP A 321 26.02 -5.94 -10.80
C ASP A 321 25.55 -6.91 -9.71
N SER A 322 25.10 -8.08 -10.16
CA SER A 322 24.70 -9.20 -9.31
C SER A 322 23.77 -8.78 -8.16
N VAL A 323 22.69 -8.08 -8.51
CA VAL A 323 21.68 -7.65 -7.56
C VAL A 323 20.84 -8.87 -7.15
N LEU A 324 20.81 -9.18 -5.86
CA LEU A 324 19.90 -10.17 -5.29
C LEU A 324 18.71 -9.48 -4.65
N VAL A 325 17.51 -9.95 -4.96
CA VAL A 325 16.25 -9.53 -4.34
C VAL A 325 15.64 -10.74 -3.65
N THR A 326 15.39 -10.62 -2.35
CA THR A 326 14.83 -11.69 -1.52
C THR A 326 13.50 -11.25 -0.94
N HIS A 327 12.43 -11.97 -1.29
CA HIS A 327 11.10 -11.80 -0.70
C HIS A 327 10.82 -12.96 0.27
N THR A 328 10.55 -12.64 1.53
CA THR A 328 10.14 -13.63 2.53
C THR A 328 8.62 -13.77 2.52
N LEU A 329 8.12 -14.95 2.15
CA LEU A 329 6.67 -15.23 2.17
C LEU A 329 6.13 -15.21 3.61
N PRO A 330 4.89 -14.74 3.83
CA PRO A 330 4.26 -14.87 5.14
C PRO A 330 4.11 -16.35 5.55
N ALA A 331 4.11 -16.64 6.84
CA ALA A 331 3.86 -17.99 7.34
C ALA A 331 2.50 -18.51 6.84
N GLY A 332 2.48 -19.74 6.33
CA GLY A 332 1.29 -20.34 5.74
C GLY A 332 1.07 -20.02 4.26
N PHE A 333 1.93 -19.22 3.61
CA PHE A 333 1.90 -19.02 2.16
C PHE A 333 2.98 -19.85 1.45
N SER A 334 2.69 -20.32 0.24
CA SER A 334 3.63 -21.03 -0.64
C SER A 334 3.76 -20.35 -1.99
N PHE A 335 4.95 -20.38 -2.59
CA PHE A 335 5.17 -19.87 -3.93
C PHE A 335 4.44 -20.72 -4.97
N LEU A 336 3.82 -20.07 -5.95
CA LEU A 336 3.08 -20.73 -7.04
C LEU A 336 3.82 -20.59 -8.38
N GLN A 337 4.19 -19.37 -8.75
CA GLN A 337 4.71 -19.08 -10.09
C GLN A 337 5.46 -17.74 -10.14
N ASP A 338 6.60 -17.71 -10.84
CA ASP A 338 7.29 -16.47 -11.21
C ASP A 338 6.73 -15.91 -12.52
N LEU A 339 6.47 -14.61 -12.53
CA LEU A 339 5.95 -13.83 -13.65
C LEU A 339 6.92 -12.70 -14.05
N SER A 340 8.11 -12.66 -13.44
CA SER A 340 9.14 -11.66 -13.70
C SER A 340 9.74 -11.82 -15.10
N VAL A 341 10.17 -10.71 -15.71
CA VAL A 341 10.86 -10.71 -17.01
C VAL A 341 12.25 -10.12 -16.82
N GLY A 342 13.29 -10.91 -17.11
CA GLY A 342 14.70 -10.49 -17.06
C GLY A 342 15.50 -11.13 -15.91
N PRO A 343 15.11 -10.95 -14.63
CA PRO A 343 15.78 -11.57 -13.50
C PRO A 343 15.72 -13.11 -13.54
N GLU A 344 16.77 -13.75 -13.04
CA GLU A 344 16.84 -15.20 -12.85
C GLU A 344 16.28 -15.57 -11.47
N LEU A 345 15.34 -16.51 -11.41
CA LEU A 345 14.84 -17.09 -10.16
C LEU A 345 15.85 -18.12 -9.61
N LEU A 346 16.35 -17.89 -8.40
CA LEU A 346 17.31 -18.77 -7.73
C LEU A 346 16.68 -19.69 -6.69
N ALA A 347 15.64 -19.21 -5.99
CA ALA A 347 14.93 -19.97 -4.97
C ALA A 347 13.46 -19.52 -4.88
N ALA A 348 12.57 -20.43 -4.45
CA ALA A 348 11.13 -20.21 -4.42
C ALA A 348 10.47 -20.50 -3.05
N SER A 349 11.17 -21.12 -2.10
CA SER A 349 10.62 -21.42 -0.77
C SER A 349 11.75 -21.67 0.24
N PRO A 350 11.64 -21.21 1.50
CA PRO A 350 10.59 -20.35 2.08
C PRO A 350 10.71 -18.87 1.68
N GLN A 351 11.80 -18.53 0.98
CA GLN A 351 12.03 -17.21 0.40
C GLN A 351 12.08 -17.32 -1.12
N VAL A 352 11.56 -16.29 -1.79
CA VAL A 352 11.66 -16.14 -3.24
C VAL A 352 12.85 -15.25 -3.52
N VAL A 353 13.86 -15.77 -4.22
CA VAL A 353 15.13 -15.10 -4.43
C VAL A 353 15.37 -14.95 -5.93
N TRP A 354 15.56 -13.71 -6.38
CA TRP A 354 15.97 -13.41 -7.75
C TRP A 354 17.38 -12.87 -7.80
N ARG A 355 18.04 -13.11 -8.94
CA ARG A 355 19.29 -12.48 -9.32
C ARG A 355 19.09 -11.69 -10.60
N LEU A 356 19.41 -10.41 -10.54
CA LEU A 356 19.54 -9.53 -11.69
C LEU A 356 21.02 -9.31 -11.96
N ASN A 357 21.49 -9.73 -13.14
CA ASN A 357 22.91 -9.64 -13.51
C ASN A 357 23.44 -8.21 -13.43
N ARG A 358 22.63 -7.24 -13.87
CA ARG A 358 22.97 -5.82 -13.87
C ARG A 358 21.73 -4.94 -13.80
N LEU A 359 21.80 -3.89 -13.00
CA LEU A 359 20.83 -2.79 -12.94
C LEU A 359 21.55 -1.50 -13.32
N TYR A 360 21.24 -0.94 -14.50
CA TYR A 360 21.88 0.27 -15.00
C TYR A 360 21.45 1.53 -14.24
N SER A 361 22.28 2.57 -14.27
CA SER A 361 21.93 3.93 -13.82
C SER A 361 20.60 4.38 -14.45
N GLY A 362 19.65 4.84 -13.64
CA GLY A 362 18.31 5.28 -14.06
C GLY A 362 17.34 4.15 -14.43
N GLN A 363 17.73 2.87 -14.31
CA GLN A 363 16.90 1.74 -14.70
C GLN A 363 15.93 1.32 -13.59
N GLY A 364 14.69 0.99 -13.97
CA GLY A 364 13.74 0.24 -13.15
C GLY A 364 13.66 -1.24 -13.52
N GLN A 365 13.43 -2.11 -12.53
CA GLN A 365 13.15 -3.53 -12.70
C GLN A 365 11.99 -3.95 -11.79
N ALA A 366 11.00 -4.65 -12.36
CA ALA A 366 9.92 -5.26 -11.59
C ALA A 366 10.15 -6.76 -11.39
N PHE A 367 9.79 -7.26 -10.20
CA PHE A 367 9.72 -8.69 -9.86
C PHE A 367 8.26 -8.99 -9.52
N VAL A 368 7.65 -9.93 -10.24
CA VAL A 368 6.23 -10.25 -10.11
C VAL A 368 6.07 -11.74 -9.92
N PHE A 369 5.34 -12.18 -8.91
CA PHE A 369 5.10 -13.60 -8.68
C PHE A 369 3.79 -13.86 -7.96
N ARG A 370 3.29 -15.10 -8.06
CA ARG A 370 2.09 -15.57 -7.38
C ARG A 370 2.45 -16.44 -6.19
N ALA A 371 1.70 -16.28 -5.10
CA ALA A 371 1.76 -17.11 -3.91
C ALA A 371 0.35 -17.58 -3.52
N ARG A 372 0.26 -18.76 -2.90
CA ARG A 372 -0.98 -19.40 -2.46
C ARG A 372 -1.05 -19.39 -0.94
N ALA A 373 -2.17 -18.96 -0.37
CA ALA A 373 -2.47 -19.14 1.05
C ALA A 373 -2.75 -20.62 1.33
N GLY A 374 -2.21 -21.15 2.43
CA GLY A 374 -2.43 -22.53 2.84
C GLY A 374 -3.91 -22.82 3.12
N PHE A 375 -4.29 -24.09 3.01
CA PHE A 375 -5.68 -24.50 3.22
C PHE A 375 -6.10 -24.50 4.70
N GLU A 376 -5.14 -24.47 5.62
CA GLU A 376 -5.33 -24.47 7.09
C GLU A 376 -4.88 -23.16 7.75
N ILE A 377 -4.76 -22.07 6.96
CA ILE A 377 -4.33 -20.78 7.51
C ILE A 377 -5.45 -20.19 8.40
N GLY A 378 -5.06 -19.65 9.55
CA GLY A 378 -5.99 -18.94 10.44
C GLY A 378 -6.48 -17.63 9.83
N SER A 379 -7.55 -17.06 10.38
CA SER A 379 -7.91 -15.68 10.06
C SER A 379 -6.90 -14.72 10.68
N GLY A 380 -6.50 -13.68 9.93
CA GLY A 380 -5.49 -12.75 10.42
C GLY A 380 -4.84 -11.91 9.33
N VAL A 381 -3.95 -11.03 9.76
CA VAL A 381 -3.13 -10.18 8.89
C VAL A 381 -1.74 -10.81 8.74
N TYR A 382 -1.38 -11.11 7.50
CA TYR A 382 -0.13 -11.79 7.15
C TYR A 382 0.80 -10.85 6.40
N SER A 383 1.98 -10.61 6.97
CA SER A 383 2.99 -9.69 6.45
C SER A 383 4.13 -10.40 5.74
N SER A 384 4.56 -9.88 4.59
CA SER A 384 5.83 -10.25 3.96
C SER A 384 6.91 -9.19 4.15
N THR A 385 8.17 -9.52 3.87
CA THR A 385 9.28 -8.57 3.82
C THR A 385 10.09 -8.75 2.55
N VAL A 386 10.68 -7.66 2.07
CA VAL A 386 11.56 -7.64 0.89
C VAL A 386 12.88 -7.01 1.27
N GLU A 387 13.99 -7.65 0.89
CA GLU A 387 15.34 -7.14 1.08
C GLU A 387 16.13 -7.27 -0.23
N GLY A 388 17.09 -6.36 -0.44
CA GLY A 388 17.96 -6.37 -1.61
C GLY A 388 19.42 -6.16 -1.24
N THR A 389 20.32 -6.83 -1.96
CA THR A 389 21.78 -6.73 -1.81
C THR A 389 22.47 -6.70 -3.17
N SER A 390 23.64 -6.06 -3.28
CA SER A 390 24.49 -6.11 -4.49
C SER A 390 25.95 -6.36 -4.11
N ALA A 391 26.68 -7.02 -5.00
CA ALA A 391 28.10 -7.33 -4.81
C ALA A 391 29.04 -6.17 -5.20
N SER A 392 28.60 -5.22 -6.03
CA SER A 392 29.51 -4.24 -6.67
C SER A 392 29.90 -3.06 -5.78
N ILE A 393 29.04 -2.66 -4.83
CA ILE A 393 29.29 -1.64 -3.81
C ILE A 393 28.38 -2.02 -2.65
N GLY A 394 28.94 -2.25 -1.46
CA GLY A 394 28.21 -2.81 -0.31
C GLY A 394 27.02 -1.98 0.15
N ILE A 395 25.86 -2.15 -0.50
CA ILE A 395 24.54 -1.82 0.04
C ILE A 395 24.28 -2.91 1.08
N PRO A 396 24.51 -2.67 2.39
CA PRO A 396 24.46 -3.76 3.37
C PRO A 396 23.02 -4.24 3.56
N ARG A 397 22.05 -3.41 3.19
CA ARG A 397 20.63 -3.67 3.25
C ARG A 397 19.93 -2.49 2.61
N LEU A 398 19.14 -2.72 1.58
CA LEU A 398 18.10 -1.76 1.23
C LEU A 398 17.03 -1.89 2.30
N ASP A 399 16.64 -0.76 2.93
CA ASP A 399 15.70 -0.77 4.05
C ASP A 399 14.49 -1.66 3.70
N PRO A 400 14.09 -2.58 4.59
CA PRO A 400 12.94 -3.43 4.31
C PRO A 400 11.72 -2.54 4.03
N VAL A 401 11.05 -2.81 2.90
CA VAL A 401 9.78 -2.13 2.60
C VAL A 401 8.76 -2.52 3.67
N ALA A 402 7.88 -1.59 4.04
CA ALA A 402 6.79 -1.84 4.97
C ALA A 402 6.09 -3.15 4.60
N PRO A 403 5.76 -4.01 5.59
CA PRO A 403 5.22 -5.31 5.32
C PRO A 403 3.94 -5.20 4.49
N VAL A 404 3.89 -5.97 3.42
CA VAL A 404 2.70 -6.04 2.60
C VAL A 404 1.74 -7.02 3.27
N ALA A 405 0.57 -6.50 3.66
CA ALA A 405 -0.42 -7.24 4.43
C ALA A 405 -1.47 -7.89 3.51
N VAL A 406 -1.73 -9.17 3.73
CA VAL A 406 -2.90 -9.87 3.23
C VAL A 406 -3.78 -10.26 4.42
N THR A 407 -5.07 -9.94 4.36
CA THR A 407 -6.03 -10.45 5.35
C THR A 407 -6.56 -11.80 4.87
N ALA A 408 -6.32 -12.85 5.64
CA ALA A 408 -6.93 -14.15 5.38
C ALA A 408 -8.26 -14.25 6.15
N SER A 409 -9.32 -14.69 5.48
CA SER A 409 -10.59 -15.06 6.10
C SER A 409 -10.73 -16.58 6.09
N HIS A 410 -11.17 -17.13 7.21
CA HIS A 410 -11.46 -18.55 7.37
C HIS A 410 -12.83 -18.85 6.76
N ALA A 411 -12.91 -18.81 5.43
CA ALA A 411 -14.03 -19.38 4.69
C ALA A 411 -13.65 -20.82 4.31
N PRO A 412 -14.53 -21.80 4.53
CA PRO A 412 -14.25 -23.18 4.12
C PRO A 412 -13.99 -23.26 2.62
N GLY A 413 -12.87 -23.87 2.24
CA GLY A 413 -12.53 -24.06 0.83
C GLY A 413 -13.50 -25.02 0.11
N VAL A 414 -14.15 -25.90 0.86
CA VAL A 414 -15.13 -26.87 0.34
C VAL A 414 -16.38 -26.81 1.22
N PHE A 415 -17.53 -26.58 0.59
CA PHE A 415 -18.82 -26.57 1.28
C PHE A 415 -19.43 -27.96 1.21
N LEU A 416 -19.73 -28.54 2.37
CA LEU A 416 -20.41 -29.82 2.52
C LEU A 416 -21.53 -29.64 3.56
N SER A 417 -22.77 -29.92 3.14
CA SER A 417 -23.97 -29.78 3.98
C SER A 417 -24.94 -30.94 3.71
N GLN A 418 -25.81 -31.20 4.69
CA GLN A 418 -26.89 -32.16 4.57
C GLN A 418 -28.17 -31.58 5.17
N SER A 419 -29.29 -31.91 4.54
CA SER A 419 -30.64 -31.62 5.04
C SER A 419 -31.49 -32.89 5.01
N VAL A 420 -32.53 -32.94 5.82
CA VAL A 420 -33.46 -34.08 5.90
C VAL A 420 -34.91 -33.61 5.85
N VAL A 421 -35.77 -34.34 5.13
CA VAL A 421 -37.20 -34.09 5.03
C VAL A 421 -37.98 -35.41 5.02
N PRO A 422 -39.04 -35.57 5.85
CA PRO A 422 -39.39 -34.69 6.97
C PRO A 422 -38.34 -34.79 8.10
N ASP A 423 -38.27 -33.75 8.94
CA ASP A 423 -37.43 -33.71 10.15
C ASP A 423 -38.14 -34.29 11.39
N GLN A 424 -39.45 -34.55 11.29
CA GLN A 424 -40.28 -35.28 12.25
C GLN A 424 -40.90 -36.51 11.56
N VAL A 425 -40.76 -37.69 12.14
CA VAL A 425 -41.26 -38.95 11.56
C VAL A 425 -41.60 -39.95 12.66
N GLU A 426 -42.65 -40.75 12.48
CA GLU A 426 -42.92 -41.87 13.39
C GLU A 426 -41.97 -43.04 13.10
N ALA A 427 -41.63 -43.82 14.13
CA ALA A 427 -40.93 -45.10 13.94
C ALA A 427 -41.70 -46.01 12.96
N GLY A 428 -40.99 -46.57 11.98
CA GLY A 428 -41.57 -47.24 10.80
C GLY A 428 -41.68 -46.36 9.55
N GLY A 429 -41.42 -45.06 9.65
CA GLY A 429 -41.49 -44.12 8.54
C GLY A 429 -40.25 -44.09 7.64
N VAL A 430 -40.25 -43.15 6.69
CA VAL A 430 -39.15 -42.91 5.74
C VAL A 430 -38.79 -41.43 5.74
N VAL A 431 -37.50 -41.14 5.76
CA VAL A 431 -36.95 -39.79 5.61
C VAL A 431 -36.11 -39.68 4.34
N VAL A 432 -35.97 -38.47 3.82
CA VAL A 432 -35.16 -38.16 2.64
C VAL A 432 -34.02 -37.22 3.02
N TYR A 433 -32.80 -37.66 2.82
CA TYR A 433 -31.59 -36.87 3.00
C TYR A 433 -31.13 -36.24 1.68
N THR A 434 -30.72 -34.98 1.72
CA THR A 434 -30.11 -34.25 0.59
C THR A 434 -28.75 -33.69 1.01
N ILE A 435 -27.67 -34.18 0.40
CA ILE A 435 -26.30 -33.74 0.60
C ILE A 435 -25.89 -32.80 -0.52
N THR A 436 -25.31 -31.64 -0.18
CA THR A 436 -24.73 -30.69 -1.15
C THR A 436 -23.22 -30.56 -0.92
N LEU A 437 -22.44 -30.85 -1.97
CA LEU A 437 -20.99 -30.68 -2.00
C LEU A 437 -20.61 -29.62 -3.04
N LYS A 438 -19.80 -28.63 -2.67
CA LYS A 438 -19.30 -27.60 -3.59
C LYS A 438 -17.82 -27.30 -3.37
N ASN A 439 -17.05 -27.34 -4.45
CA ASN A 439 -15.65 -26.92 -4.44
C ASN A 439 -15.57 -25.40 -4.62
N GLN A 440 -15.21 -24.68 -3.56
CA GLN A 440 -15.04 -23.22 -3.57
C GLN A 440 -13.57 -22.82 -3.69
N LEU A 441 -12.66 -23.78 -3.86
CA LEU A 441 -11.26 -23.54 -4.15
C LEU A 441 -11.07 -23.09 -5.60
N ASP A 442 -9.94 -22.45 -5.87
CA ASP A 442 -9.46 -22.11 -7.21
C ASP A 442 -8.75 -23.30 -7.91
N THR A 443 -8.70 -24.46 -7.27
CA THR A 443 -8.15 -25.71 -7.81
C THR A 443 -9.21 -26.83 -7.80
N GLY A 444 -9.24 -27.63 -8.86
CA GLY A 444 -10.07 -28.83 -8.91
C GLY A 444 -9.59 -29.88 -7.91
N LEU A 445 -10.53 -30.55 -7.23
CA LEU A 445 -10.23 -31.68 -6.35
C LEU A 445 -10.26 -32.99 -7.14
N GLN A 446 -9.40 -33.92 -6.76
CA GLN A 446 -9.35 -35.28 -7.31
C GLN A 446 -9.63 -36.28 -6.20
N HIS A 447 -10.17 -37.43 -6.57
CA HIS A 447 -10.45 -38.56 -5.66
C HIS A 447 -11.22 -38.13 -4.40
N VAL A 448 -12.31 -37.38 -4.58
CA VAL A 448 -13.16 -36.92 -3.49
C VAL A 448 -14.05 -38.06 -3.05
N SER A 449 -14.14 -38.32 -1.74
CA SER A 449 -15.08 -39.27 -1.16
C SER A 449 -15.96 -38.60 -0.12
N ILE A 450 -17.25 -38.93 -0.12
CA ILE A 450 -18.22 -38.50 0.89
C ILE A 450 -18.74 -39.75 1.59
N THR A 451 -18.74 -39.75 2.92
CA THR A 451 -19.29 -40.83 3.74
C THR A 451 -20.40 -40.29 4.60
N ASP A 452 -21.58 -40.88 4.49
CA ASP A 452 -22.70 -40.63 5.39
C ASP A 452 -22.95 -41.86 6.24
N THR A 453 -22.92 -41.71 7.56
CA THR A 453 -23.22 -42.76 8.52
C THR A 453 -24.56 -42.45 9.18
N LEU A 454 -25.58 -43.22 8.82
CA LEU A 454 -26.92 -43.12 9.40
C LEU A 454 -26.91 -43.54 10.88
N PRO A 455 -27.78 -42.93 11.71
CA PRO A 455 -27.89 -43.29 13.11
C PRO A 455 -28.37 -44.75 13.29
N SER A 456 -28.10 -45.33 14.45
CA SER A 456 -28.53 -46.71 14.75
C SER A 456 -30.05 -46.85 14.61
N GLY A 457 -30.49 -47.94 13.96
CA GLY A 457 -31.91 -48.20 13.65
C GLY A 457 -32.42 -47.54 12.36
N PHE A 458 -31.61 -46.73 11.69
CA PHE A 458 -31.89 -46.25 10.33
C PHE A 458 -31.18 -47.13 9.30
N ARG A 459 -31.79 -47.28 8.12
CA ARG A 459 -31.17 -47.98 6.98
C ARG A 459 -31.44 -47.27 5.67
N TYR A 460 -30.45 -47.25 4.78
CA TYR A 460 -30.59 -46.75 3.42
C TYR A 460 -31.60 -47.60 2.64
N LEU A 461 -32.48 -46.93 1.88
CA LEU A 461 -33.42 -47.57 0.96
C LEU A 461 -32.96 -47.45 -0.48
N GLN A 462 -33.01 -46.23 -1.01
CA GLN A 462 -32.77 -45.98 -2.43
C GLN A 462 -32.20 -44.59 -2.68
N THR A 463 -31.46 -44.49 -3.78
CA THR A 463 -31.00 -43.23 -4.35
C THR A 463 -32.15 -42.54 -5.05
N LEU A 464 -32.37 -41.27 -4.73
CA LEU A 464 -33.37 -40.42 -5.38
C LEU A 464 -32.75 -39.45 -6.38
N SER A 465 -31.50 -39.02 -6.14
CA SER A 465 -30.73 -38.20 -7.09
C SER A 465 -29.23 -38.38 -6.90
N GLY A 466 -28.48 -38.23 -7.99
CA GLY A 466 -27.03 -38.45 -8.02
C GLY A 466 -26.63 -39.91 -8.27
N PRO A 467 -25.34 -40.22 -8.23
CA PRO A 467 -24.85 -41.59 -8.36
C PRO A 467 -25.21 -42.44 -7.14
N ASN A 468 -25.37 -43.75 -7.36
CA ASN A 468 -25.54 -44.70 -6.27
C ASN A 468 -24.29 -44.73 -5.36
N PRO A 469 -24.45 -44.78 -4.03
CA PRO A 469 -23.34 -45.01 -3.11
C PRO A 469 -22.92 -46.48 -3.08
N SER A 470 -21.70 -46.71 -2.61
CA SER A 470 -21.30 -47.99 -2.03
C SER A 470 -21.89 -48.09 -0.62
N LEU A 471 -22.66 -49.14 -0.33
CA LEU A 471 -23.28 -49.38 0.97
C LEU A 471 -22.54 -50.45 1.76
N ASN A 472 -22.51 -50.32 3.08
CA ASN A 472 -22.13 -51.42 3.97
C ASN A 472 -23.31 -52.43 4.14
N GLY A 473 -23.07 -53.57 4.80
CA GLY A 473 -24.08 -54.63 4.87
C GLY A 473 -25.29 -54.38 5.74
N SER A 474 -25.16 -53.49 6.72
CA SER A 474 -26.30 -53.00 7.49
C SER A 474 -27.03 -51.86 6.77
N LYS A 475 -26.52 -51.36 5.63
CA LYS A 475 -27.01 -50.17 4.93
C LYS A 475 -27.08 -48.94 5.83
N SER A 476 -26.25 -48.90 6.87
CA SER A 476 -26.14 -47.78 7.80
C SER A 476 -25.04 -46.81 7.39
N GLN A 477 -24.27 -47.12 6.35
CA GLN A 477 -23.22 -46.25 5.83
C GLN A 477 -23.26 -46.23 4.30
N ALA A 478 -23.26 -45.03 3.74
CA ALA A 478 -23.26 -44.77 2.30
C ALA A 478 -22.01 -43.96 1.92
N VAL A 479 -21.26 -44.46 0.93
CA VAL A 479 -20.01 -43.84 0.47
C VAL A 479 -20.11 -43.48 -1.01
N TRP A 480 -19.91 -42.21 -1.35
CA TRP A 480 -19.83 -41.74 -2.74
C TRP A 480 -18.39 -41.40 -3.10
N HIS A 481 -17.94 -41.87 -4.27
CA HIS A 481 -16.62 -41.53 -4.83
C HIS A 481 -16.77 -40.69 -6.10
N LEU A 482 -16.02 -39.59 -6.16
CA LEU A 482 -15.90 -38.72 -7.32
C LEU A 482 -14.45 -38.70 -7.78
N ASN A 483 -14.22 -39.02 -9.06
CA ASN A 483 -12.88 -38.91 -9.64
C ASN A 483 -12.37 -37.47 -9.60
N GLN A 484 -13.24 -36.50 -9.90
CA GLN A 484 -12.92 -35.08 -9.94
C GLN A 484 -14.11 -34.24 -9.48
N LEU A 485 -13.81 -33.12 -8.82
CA LEU A 485 -14.74 -32.02 -8.58
C LEU A 485 -14.08 -30.70 -9.02
N ALA A 486 -14.52 -30.15 -10.14
CA ALA A 486 -13.91 -28.97 -10.76
C ALA A 486 -14.09 -27.69 -9.91
N VAL A 487 -13.31 -26.66 -10.25
CA VAL A 487 -13.38 -25.34 -9.60
C VAL A 487 -14.80 -24.78 -9.72
N GLY A 488 -15.40 -24.42 -8.58
CA GLY A 488 -16.77 -23.88 -8.52
C GLY A 488 -17.89 -24.90 -8.74
N GLU A 489 -17.58 -26.16 -9.03
CA GLU A 489 -18.58 -27.21 -9.30
C GLU A 489 -19.35 -27.57 -8.03
N SER A 490 -20.65 -27.90 -8.19
CA SER A 490 -21.53 -28.39 -7.12
C SER A 490 -22.14 -29.74 -7.50
N LYS A 491 -22.22 -30.66 -6.54
CA LYS A 491 -22.90 -31.97 -6.64
C LYS A 491 -23.96 -32.09 -5.55
N ILE A 492 -25.07 -32.71 -5.91
CA ILE A 492 -26.19 -32.99 -5.01
C ILE A 492 -26.42 -34.49 -5.02
N PHE A 493 -26.55 -35.08 -3.82
CA PHE A 493 -26.87 -36.48 -3.61
C PHE A 493 -28.14 -36.56 -2.75
N GLY A 494 -29.17 -37.21 -3.26
CA GLY A 494 -30.43 -37.39 -2.54
C GLY A 494 -30.72 -38.87 -2.35
N PHE A 495 -31.07 -39.29 -1.14
CA PHE A 495 -31.43 -40.67 -0.85
C PHE A 495 -32.51 -40.75 0.23
N SER A 496 -33.25 -41.86 0.26
CA SER A 496 -34.21 -42.15 1.33
C SER A 496 -33.67 -43.18 2.32
N ALA A 497 -34.05 -43.04 3.58
CA ALA A 497 -33.72 -43.95 4.65
C ALA A 497 -34.97 -44.33 5.45
N TYR A 498 -35.06 -45.62 5.79
CA TYR A 498 -36.11 -46.17 6.64
C TYR A 498 -35.75 -46.01 8.11
N VAL A 499 -36.76 -45.71 8.93
CA VAL A 499 -36.68 -45.54 10.38
C VAL A 499 -37.26 -46.79 11.04
N GLY A 500 -36.44 -47.56 11.76
CA GLY A 500 -36.85 -48.84 12.35
C GLY A 500 -38.06 -48.75 13.28
N CYS A 501 -38.93 -49.75 13.24
CA CYS A 501 -40.18 -49.82 14.02
C CYS A 501 -39.98 -49.71 15.54
N SER A 502 -38.85 -50.19 16.06
CA SER A 502 -38.55 -50.29 17.49
C SER A 502 -37.76 -49.10 18.07
N LEU A 503 -37.57 -48.03 17.28
CA LEU A 503 -36.84 -46.84 17.73
C LEU A 503 -37.63 -46.07 18.80
N PRO A 504 -37.04 -45.80 19.98
CA PRO A 504 -37.64 -44.94 20.99
C PRO A 504 -37.80 -43.50 20.51
N THR A 505 -38.73 -42.76 21.11
CA THR A 505 -38.85 -41.31 20.90
C THR A 505 -37.53 -40.61 21.21
N GLY A 506 -37.03 -39.82 20.27
CA GLY A 506 -35.72 -39.18 20.42
C GLY A 506 -35.26 -38.41 19.19
N VAL A 507 -34.04 -37.87 19.28
CA VAL A 507 -33.37 -37.17 18.17
C VAL A 507 -32.22 -38.02 17.67
N TYR A 508 -32.20 -38.28 16.38
CA TYR A 508 -31.23 -39.14 15.72
C TYR A 508 -30.55 -38.36 14.59
N SER A 509 -29.23 -38.34 14.57
CA SER A 509 -28.45 -37.55 13.63
C SER A 509 -27.50 -38.44 12.83
N SER A 510 -27.42 -38.23 11.53
CA SER A 510 -26.39 -38.82 10.67
C SER A 510 -25.04 -38.17 10.90
N ALA A 511 -23.95 -38.87 10.61
CA ALA A 511 -22.60 -38.31 10.58
C ALA A 511 -22.13 -38.21 9.12
N LEU A 512 -21.91 -36.98 8.66
CA LEU A 512 -21.47 -36.69 7.30
C LEU A 512 -20.00 -36.26 7.29
N GLU A 513 -19.19 -36.98 6.54
CA GLU A 513 -17.75 -36.74 6.40
C GLU A 513 -17.36 -36.63 4.93
N GLY A 514 -16.41 -35.75 4.63
CA GLY A 514 -15.80 -35.65 3.31
C GLY A 514 -14.28 -35.84 3.39
N HIS A 515 -13.70 -36.40 2.34
CA HIS A 515 -12.26 -36.58 2.25
C HIS A 515 -11.76 -36.34 0.83
N SER A 516 -10.62 -35.67 0.71
CA SER A 516 -9.83 -35.57 -0.52
C SER A 516 -8.33 -35.64 -0.15
N PRO A 517 -7.47 -36.27 -0.97
CA PRO A 517 -6.03 -36.33 -0.68
C PRO A 517 -5.35 -34.97 -0.54
N SER A 518 -5.92 -33.94 -1.18
CA SER A 518 -5.31 -32.61 -1.23
C SER A 518 -5.87 -31.64 -0.18
N VAL A 519 -7.05 -31.92 0.39
CA VAL A 519 -7.79 -31.00 1.26
C VAL A 519 -8.70 -31.77 2.23
N LEU A 520 -8.71 -31.36 3.50
CA LEU A 520 -9.69 -31.83 4.48
C LEU A 520 -11.07 -31.22 4.15
N ILE A 521 -12.09 -32.07 4.01
CA ILE A 521 -13.47 -31.61 3.78
C ILE A 521 -14.24 -31.75 5.09
N ALA A 522 -14.23 -30.71 5.92
CA ALA A 522 -15.04 -30.66 7.13
C ALA A 522 -16.47 -30.20 6.79
N GLY A 523 -17.47 -30.94 7.27
CA GLY A 523 -18.88 -30.54 7.19
C GLY A 523 -19.09 -29.16 7.82
N GLN A 524 -19.84 -28.30 7.14
CA GLN A 524 -20.01 -26.90 7.53
C GLN A 524 -21.24 -26.65 8.41
N GLU A 525 -22.18 -27.61 8.48
CA GLU A 525 -23.40 -27.52 9.29
C GLU A 525 -23.52 -28.70 10.25
N GLU A 526 -24.25 -28.49 11.34
CA GLU A 526 -24.64 -29.56 12.28
C GLU A 526 -25.40 -30.66 11.53
N ALA A 527 -25.18 -31.90 11.96
CA ALA A 527 -25.84 -33.08 11.42
C ALA A 527 -27.36 -32.89 11.33
N ALA A 528 -27.97 -33.25 10.20
CA ALA A 528 -29.41 -33.12 9.96
C ALA A 528 -30.20 -34.01 10.95
N PRO A 529 -30.80 -33.46 12.02
CA PRO A 529 -31.44 -34.26 13.05
C PRO A 529 -32.82 -34.71 12.58
N VAL A 530 -33.15 -35.97 12.84
CA VAL A 530 -34.48 -36.54 12.69
C VAL A 530 -35.07 -36.76 14.06
N HIS A 531 -36.20 -36.14 14.32
CA HIS A 531 -37.00 -36.39 15.50
C HIS A 531 -37.93 -37.57 15.22
N VAL A 532 -37.75 -38.64 15.99
CA VAL A 532 -38.54 -39.84 15.87
C VAL A 532 -39.57 -39.84 16.99
N ASP A 533 -40.84 -39.99 16.64
CA ASP A 533 -41.93 -40.27 17.57
C ASP A 533 -42.14 -41.78 17.70
N ALA A 534 -42.62 -42.23 18.86
CA ALA A 534 -42.92 -43.65 19.07
C ALA A 534 -44.01 -44.09 18.09
N SER A 535 -43.86 -45.27 17.49
CA SER A 535 -44.84 -45.76 16.50
C SER A 535 -46.21 -45.95 17.15
N GLY A 536 -47.22 -45.22 16.64
CA GLY A 536 -48.63 -45.46 16.96
C GLY A 536 -49.34 -46.37 15.95
N ALA A 537 -48.67 -46.67 14.84
CA ALA A 537 -49.20 -47.45 13.72
C ALA A 537 -48.68 -48.90 13.73
N PRO A 538 -49.43 -49.86 13.16
CA PRO A 538 -48.94 -51.21 12.95
C PRO A 538 -47.67 -51.17 12.08
N CYS A 539 -46.56 -51.72 12.58
CA CYS A 539 -45.25 -51.64 11.93
C CYS A 539 -44.64 -53.02 11.67
N VAL A 540 -44.00 -53.19 10.51
CA VAL A 540 -43.31 -54.43 10.15
C VAL A 540 -41.95 -54.10 9.57
N ASP A 541 -40.88 -54.60 10.22
CA ASP A 541 -39.52 -54.49 9.72
C ASP A 541 -39.28 -55.57 8.65
N LEU A 542 -39.09 -55.17 7.41
CA LEU A 542 -38.61 -56.02 6.32
C LEU A 542 -37.23 -55.52 5.88
N TYR A 543 -36.22 -56.38 5.97
CA TYR A 543 -34.89 -56.05 5.47
C TYR A 543 -34.16 -57.26 4.90
N LYS A 544 -33.22 -56.97 4.00
CA LYS A 544 -32.46 -57.94 3.23
C LYS A 544 -30.97 -57.61 3.29
N THR A 545 -30.17 -58.64 3.57
CA THR A 545 -28.71 -58.58 3.63
C THR A 545 -28.09 -59.57 2.65
N VAL A 546 -26.80 -59.38 2.35
CA VAL A 546 -25.97 -60.27 1.53
C VAL A 546 -24.75 -60.74 2.32
N SER A 547 -24.27 -61.95 2.06
CA SER A 547 -23.10 -62.52 2.77
C SER A 547 -21.79 -61.80 2.48
N THR A 548 -21.66 -61.18 1.31
CA THR A 548 -20.50 -60.37 0.91
C THR A 548 -20.93 -59.21 0.03
N HIS A 549 -20.26 -58.07 0.18
CA HIS A 549 -20.51 -56.86 -0.61
C HIS A 549 -19.71 -56.84 -1.91
N GLU A 550 -18.67 -57.67 -1.98
CA GLU A 550 -17.86 -57.86 -3.18
C GLU A 550 -17.84 -59.33 -3.53
N ALA A 551 -18.10 -59.64 -4.79
CA ALA A 551 -18.06 -60.99 -5.31
C ALA A 551 -17.44 -61.01 -6.71
N LEU A 552 -16.80 -62.12 -7.06
CA LEU A 552 -16.29 -62.35 -8.40
C LEU A 552 -17.38 -62.98 -9.28
N ARG A 553 -17.20 -62.86 -10.59
CA ARG A 553 -18.02 -63.63 -11.55
C ARG A 553 -17.87 -65.12 -11.28
N GLY A 554 -18.98 -65.83 -11.22
CA GLY A 554 -19.01 -67.27 -10.90
C GLY A 554 -19.10 -67.58 -9.41
N ASP A 555 -19.07 -66.59 -8.51
CA ASP A 555 -19.26 -66.84 -7.08
C ASP A 555 -20.72 -67.19 -6.77
N ILE A 556 -20.89 -67.98 -5.70
CA ILE A 556 -22.19 -68.18 -5.04
C ILE A 556 -22.21 -67.27 -3.81
N ILE A 557 -23.25 -66.45 -3.72
CA ILE A 557 -23.49 -65.57 -2.58
C ILE A 557 -24.81 -65.93 -1.90
N VAL A 558 -24.95 -65.51 -0.65
CA VAL A 558 -26.16 -65.78 0.14
C VAL A 558 -26.90 -64.47 0.36
N TYR A 559 -28.19 -64.46 0.04
CA TYR A 559 -29.08 -63.41 0.51
C TYR A 559 -29.89 -63.90 1.70
N THR A 560 -30.06 -63.04 2.70
CA THR A 560 -30.92 -63.28 3.85
C THR A 560 -32.00 -62.20 3.93
N ILE A 561 -33.26 -62.60 3.93
CA ILE A 561 -34.41 -61.72 4.17
C ILE A 561 -34.87 -61.96 5.60
N THR A 562 -35.03 -60.90 6.37
CA THR A 562 -35.64 -60.93 7.70
C THR A 562 -36.92 -60.12 7.69
N LEU A 563 -37.98 -60.72 8.21
CA LEU A 563 -39.26 -60.09 8.46
C LEU A 563 -39.54 -60.14 9.96
N HIS A 564 -39.87 -59.02 10.59
CA HIS A 564 -40.25 -58.96 12.00
C HIS A 564 -41.57 -58.22 12.16
N ASN A 565 -42.57 -58.92 12.67
CA ASN A 565 -43.89 -58.36 12.90
C ASN A 565 -43.92 -57.62 14.24
N GLN A 566 -44.12 -56.30 14.18
CA GLN A 566 -44.33 -55.43 15.33
C GLN A 566 -45.65 -54.66 15.19
N SER A 567 -46.60 -55.26 14.47
CA SER A 567 -47.86 -54.60 14.11
C SER A 567 -48.88 -54.56 15.26
N GLY A 568 -48.59 -55.25 16.38
CA GLY A 568 -49.52 -55.40 17.50
C GLY A 568 -50.60 -56.44 17.24
N ILE A 569 -50.62 -57.08 16.07
CA ILE A 569 -51.54 -58.15 15.70
C ILE A 569 -50.83 -59.26 14.92
N ASP A 570 -51.45 -60.44 14.84
CA ASP A 570 -50.98 -61.52 13.98
C ASP A 570 -51.24 -61.18 12.49
N LEU A 571 -50.20 -61.27 11.65
CA LEU A 571 -50.33 -61.15 10.20
C LEU A 571 -50.70 -62.50 9.59
N GLN A 572 -51.63 -62.51 8.65
CA GLN A 572 -52.01 -63.67 7.84
C GLN A 572 -51.51 -63.49 6.40
N ASP A 573 -51.52 -64.59 5.62
CA ASP A 573 -51.24 -64.61 4.18
C ASP A 573 -49.96 -63.86 3.78
N VAL A 574 -48.93 -63.92 4.63
CA VAL A 574 -47.69 -63.19 4.39
C VAL A 574 -47.01 -63.74 3.14
N CYS A 575 -46.75 -62.86 2.18
CA CYS A 575 -46.08 -63.18 0.93
C CYS A 575 -44.81 -62.33 0.76
N LEU A 576 -43.76 -62.91 0.19
CA LEU A 576 -42.54 -62.20 -0.18
C LEU A 576 -42.17 -62.51 -1.63
N THR A 577 -41.82 -61.48 -2.40
CA THR A 577 -41.26 -61.60 -3.75
C THR A 577 -39.89 -60.97 -3.78
N ASP A 578 -38.87 -61.77 -4.07
CA ASP A 578 -37.52 -61.31 -4.30
C ASP A 578 -37.22 -61.28 -5.80
N THR A 579 -36.58 -60.24 -6.30
CA THR A 579 -36.28 -60.03 -7.72
C THR A 579 -34.77 -59.98 -7.94
N LEU A 580 -34.22 -61.08 -8.46
CA LEU A 580 -32.81 -61.21 -8.75
C LEU A 580 -32.37 -60.29 -9.90
N PRO A 581 -31.13 -59.77 -9.87
CA PRO A 581 -30.55 -59.12 -11.04
C PRO A 581 -30.49 -60.07 -12.25
N ALA A 582 -30.50 -59.54 -13.48
CA ALA A 582 -30.62 -60.33 -14.71
C ALA A 582 -29.54 -61.42 -14.90
N ASP A 583 -28.34 -61.20 -14.34
CA ASP A 583 -27.19 -62.12 -14.43
C ASP A 583 -27.05 -63.05 -13.20
N PHE A 584 -28.09 -63.15 -12.37
CA PHE A 584 -28.09 -63.90 -11.12
C PHE A 584 -29.14 -65.00 -11.20
N SER A 585 -28.82 -66.19 -10.69
CA SER A 585 -29.76 -67.32 -10.66
C SER A 585 -29.86 -67.94 -9.28
N PHE A 586 -31.09 -68.27 -8.87
CA PHE A 586 -31.36 -68.99 -7.63
C PHE A 586 -30.72 -70.38 -7.66
N VAL A 587 -30.00 -70.75 -6.59
CA VAL A 587 -29.36 -72.07 -6.44
C VAL A 587 -30.17 -72.96 -5.48
N GLY A 588 -30.48 -72.45 -4.28
CA GLY A 588 -31.17 -73.23 -3.26
C GLY A 588 -31.37 -72.48 -1.95
N MET A 589 -32.20 -73.02 -1.06
CA MET A 589 -32.39 -72.51 0.30
C MET A 589 -31.30 -73.03 1.24
N LEU A 590 -30.80 -72.19 2.14
CA LEU A 590 -29.84 -72.58 3.19
C LEU A 590 -30.50 -72.97 4.52
N HIS A 591 -31.72 -72.50 4.77
CA HIS A 591 -32.48 -72.84 5.97
C HIS A 591 -33.74 -73.63 5.61
N PHE A 592 -34.19 -74.47 6.54
CA PHE A 592 -35.46 -75.19 6.43
C PHE A 592 -36.63 -74.21 6.55
N GLY A 593 -37.01 -73.61 5.42
CA GLY A 593 -38.23 -72.86 5.22
C GLY A 593 -39.01 -73.43 4.04
N SER A 594 -40.27 -73.02 3.90
CA SER A 594 -41.12 -73.43 2.78
C SER A 594 -40.45 -73.14 1.44
N ILE A 595 -40.57 -74.08 0.50
CA ILE A 595 -39.91 -74.04 -0.80
C ILE A 595 -40.51 -72.89 -1.62
N PRO A 596 -39.71 -71.92 -2.11
CA PRO A 596 -40.23 -70.84 -2.94
C PRO A 596 -40.64 -71.35 -4.33
N VAL A 597 -41.56 -70.62 -4.95
CA VAL A 597 -41.83 -70.73 -6.39
C VAL A 597 -40.81 -69.88 -7.14
N ILE A 598 -40.04 -70.51 -8.03
CA ILE A 598 -39.02 -69.82 -8.82
C ILE A 598 -39.56 -69.49 -10.20
N THR A 599 -39.75 -68.20 -10.47
CA THR A 599 -40.13 -67.64 -11.77
C THR A 599 -39.12 -66.56 -12.16
N THR A 600 -37.92 -66.99 -12.57
CA THR A 600 -36.77 -66.11 -12.86
C THR A 600 -37.19 -64.85 -13.65
N PRO A 601 -36.86 -63.64 -13.16
CA PRO A 601 -35.92 -63.34 -12.08
C PRO A 601 -36.47 -63.45 -10.65
N HIS A 602 -37.73 -63.83 -10.46
CA HIS A 602 -38.39 -63.79 -9.16
C HIS A 602 -38.25 -65.09 -8.33
N VAL A 603 -38.02 -64.93 -7.03
CA VAL A 603 -38.09 -65.97 -5.99
C VAL A 603 -39.26 -65.61 -5.07
N ILE A 604 -40.32 -66.41 -5.11
CA ILE A 604 -41.61 -66.07 -4.49
C ILE A 604 -41.91 -67.03 -3.34
N TRP A 605 -42.15 -66.49 -2.15
CA TRP A 605 -42.76 -67.20 -1.03
C TRP A 605 -44.21 -66.72 -0.91
N ASP A 606 -45.15 -67.56 -1.33
CA ASP A 606 -46.58 -67.26 -1.28
C ASP A 606 -47.17 -67.47 0.14
N GLU A 607 -48.49 -67.42 0.25
CA GLU A 607 -49.24 -67.64 1.49
C GLU A 607 -48.97 -69.01 2.13
N HIS A 608 -48.59 -70.03 1.35
CA HIS A 608 -48.17 -71.35 1.84
C HIS A 608 -46.68 -71.35 2.24
N GLY A 609 -45.93 -70.38 1.74
CA GLY A 609 -44.54 -70.10 2.06
C GLY A 609 -44.33 -69.62 3.49
N ILE A 610 -44.92 -68.48 3.85
CA ILE A 610 -44.73 -67.87 5.18
C ILE A 610 -45.96 -68.08 6.06
N GLY A 611 -47.15 -67.86 5.50
CA GLY A 611 -48.44 -68.02 6.17
C GLY A 611 -48.64 -67.01 7.29
N GLN A 612 -48.99 -67.49 8.48
CA GLN A 612 -49.18 -66.64 9.65
C GLN A 612 -47.84 -66.21 10.27
N LEU A 613 -47.67 -64.91 10.54
CA LEU A 613 -46.59 -64.37 11.36
C LEU A 613 -47.18 -63.67 12.59
N LYS A 614 -47.03 -64.29 13.76
CA LYS A 614 -47.56 -63.76 15.03
C LYS A 614 -46.96 -62.41 15.41
N ASP A 615 -47.70 -61.62 16.18
CA ASP A 615 -47.15 -60.39 16.76
C ASP A 615 -45.88 -60.69 17.57
N GLY A 616 -44.85 -59.86 17.38
CA GLY A 616 -43.52 -60.03 17.98
C GLY A 616 -42.67 -61.16 17.41
N ALA A 617 -43.15 -61.95 16.44
CA ALA A 617 -42.35 -63.01 15.83
C ALA A 617 -41.48 -62.48 14.67
N SER A 618 -40.38 -63.19 14.40
CA SER A 618 -39.51 -62.96 13.25
C SER A 618 -39.44 -64.20 12.36
N ARG A 619 -39.30 -63.98 11.05
CA ARG A 619 -39.02 -65.01 10.05
C ARG A 619 -37.76 -64.63 9.29
N GLN A 620 -36.87 -65.59 9.09
CA GLN A 620 -35.67 -65.43 8.26
C GLN A 620 -35.68 -66.44 7.11
N LEU A 621 -35.34 -65.95 5.92
CA LEU A 621 -35.22 -66.74 4.70
C LEU A 621 -33.82 -66.51 4.13
N ALA A 622 -32.99 -67.54 4.11
CA ALA A 622 -31.64 -67.49 3.55
C ALA A 622 -31.54 -68.41 2.33
N PHE A 623 -31.01 -67.89 1.22
CA PHE A 623 -30.88 -68.63 -0.03
C PHE A 623 -29.62 -68.24 -0.80
N GLU A 624 -29.09 -69.23 -1.50
CA GLU A 624 -27.92 -69.13 -2.37
C GLU A 624 -28.32 -68.64 -3.76
N VAL A 625 -27.49 -67.75 -4.30
CA VAL A 625 -27.61 -67.19 -5.64
C VAL A 625 -26.27 -67.26 -6.33
N GLN A 626 -26.27 -67.79 -7.55
CA GLN A 626 -25.12 -67.89 -8.43
C GLN A 626 -25.00 -66.63 -9.28
N ILE A 627 -23.81 -66.03 -9.27
CA ILE A 627 -23.45 -64.94 -10.19
C ILE A 627 -22.97 -65.55 -11.49
N ALA A 628 -23.57 -65.16 -12.62
CA ALA A 628 -23.17 -65.68 -13.92
C ALA A 628 -21.68 -65.36 -14.21
N PRO A 629 -20.92 -66.29 -14.83
CA PRO A 629 -19.56 -66.02 -15.30
C PRO A 629 -19.46 -64.84 -16.29
N SER A 630 -20.58 -64.47 -16.92
CA SER A 630 -20.72 -63.35 -17.84
C SER A 630 -21.30 -62.08 -17.21
N ALA A 631 -21.54 -62.06 -15.89
CA ALA A 631 -22.22 -60.95 -15.23
C ALA A 631 -21.53 -59.59 -15.48
N ALA A 632 -22.32 -58.55 -15.72
CA ALA A 632 -21.79 -57.20 -15.85
C ALA A 632 -20.98 -56.80 -14.59
N LEU A 633 -19.90 -56.04 -14.76
CA LEU A 633 -19.14 -55.52 -13.61
C LEU A 633 -19.88 -54.33 -12.98
N GLY A 634 -19.65 -54.11 -11.69
CA GLY A 634 -20.26 -53.03 -10.93
C GLY A 634 -21.34 -53.52 -9.96
N THR A 635 -22.11 -52.59 -9.41
CA THR A 635 -23.10 -52.87 -8.36
C THR A 635 -24.41 -53.39 -8.94
N HIS A 636 -24.85 -54.54 -8.46
CA HIS A 636 -26.16 -55.15 -8.75
C HIS A 636 -27.02 -55.12 -7.51
N TYR A 637 -28.32 -54.87 -7.67
CA TYR A 637 -29.29 -54.76 -6.58
C TYR A 637 -30.27 -55.92 -6.62
N ASN A 638 -30.32 -56.70 -5.54
CA ASN A 638 -31.35 -57.72 -5.37
C ASN A 638 -32.44 -57.21 -4.42
N ALA A 639 -33.66 -57.10 -4.91
CA ALA A 639 -34.76 -56.41 -4.25
C ALA A 639 -35.82 -57.37 -3.70
N VAL A 640 -36.27 -57.14 -2.46
CA VAL A 640 -37.42 -57.84 -1.88
C VAL A 640 -38.59 -56.90 -1.66
N GLN A 641 -39.79 -57.40 -1.93
CA GLN A 641 -41.08 -56.78 -1.61
C GLN A 641 -41.94 -57.79 -0.86
N GLY A 642 -42.86 -57.29 -0.03
CA GLY A 642 -43.77 -58.13 0.73
C GLY A 642 -45.19 -57.60 0.80
N SER A 643 -46.10 -58.47 1.22
CA SER A 643 -47.50 -58.14 1.50
C SER A 643 -48.05 -59.05 2.60
N SER A 644 -49.16 -58.65 3.22
CA SER A 644 -49.87 -59.44 4.24
C SER A 644 -51.37 -59.11 4.30
N THR A 645 -52.12 -59.90 5.07
CA THR A 645 -53.50 -59.60 5.47
C THR A 645 -53.58 -59.45 7.01
N PRO A 646 -53.98 -58.28 7.56
CA PRO A 646 -54.10 -56.97 6.89
C PRO A 646 -52.77 -56.48 6.29
N ASP A 647 -52.84 -55.56 5.33
CA ASP A 647 -51.69 -55.07 4.56
C ASP A 647 -50.82 -54.10 5.39
N TYR A 648 -49.94 -54.68 6.20
CA TYR A 648 -49.01 -53.97 7.09
C TYR A 648 -47.54 -54.25 6.77
N VAL A 649 -47.24 -55.30 6.00
CA VAL A 649 -45.91 -55.46 5.43
C VAL A 649 -45.73 -54.34 4.41
N PRO A 650 -44.79 -53.39 4.62
CA PRO A 650 -44.64 -52.27 3.71
C PRO A 650 -44.30 -52.78 2.31
N ALA A 651 -44.98 -52.25 1.29
CA ALA A 651 -44.65 -52.44 -0.13
C ALA A 651 -43.28 -51.84 -0.53
N VAL A 652 -42.52 -51.34 0.44
CA VAL A 652 -41.23 -50.69 0.24
C VAL A 652 -40.18 -51.74 -0.08
N GLU A 653 -39.58 -51.57 -1.25
CA GLU A 653 -38.46 -52.34 -1.77
C GLU A 653 -37.24 -52.18 -0.84
N ASP A 654 -36.79 -53.28 -0.22
CA ASP A 654 -35.44 -53.32 0.36
C ASP A 654 -34.52 -54.09 -0.57
N ALA A 655 -33.40 -53.48 -0.97
CA ALA A 655 -32.48 -54.08 -1.92
C ALA A 655 -31.11 -54.29 -1.30
N ALA A 656 -30.56 -55.50 -1.37
CA ALA A 656 -29.19 -55.79 -0.94
C ALA A 656 -28.25 -55.67 -2.14
N PRO A 657 -27.33 -54.68 -2.17
CA PRO A 657 -26.38 -54.54 -3.27
C PRO A 657 -25.19 -55.49 -3.12
N VAL A 658 -24.63 -55.89 -4.26
CA VAL A 658 -23.32 -56.57 -4.35
C VAL A 658 -22.53 -56.01 -5.53
N GLU A 659 -21.25 -55.70 -5.31
CA GLU A 659 -20.32 -55.29 -6.34
C GLU A 659 -19.67 -56.52 -7.00
N VAL A 660 -19.92 -56.68 -8.30
CA VAL A 660 -19.34 -57.77 -9.10
C VAL A 660 -18.04 -57.30 -9.73
N LYS A 661 -16.95 -57.99 -9.39
CA LYS A 661 -15.59 -57.73 -9.89
C LYS A 661 -15.15 -58.82 -10.87
N ALA A 662 -14.18 -58.49 -11.71
CA ALA A 662 -13.59 -59.44 -12.63
C ALA A 662 -12.72 -60.45 -11.87
N SER A 663 -12.84 -61.73 -12.21
CA SER A 663 -11.93 -62.77 -11.73
C SER A 663 -10.54 -62.48 -12.33
N ILE A 664 -9.56 -62.08 -11.51
CA ILE A 664 -8.17 -61.94 -11.97
C ILE A 664 -7.59 -63.35 -12.05
N SER A 665 -7.49 -63.91 -13.25
CA SER A 665 -6.55 -65.00 -13.49
C SER A 665 -5.16 -64.40 -13.65
N LEU A 666 -4.27 -64.64 -12.68
CA LEU A 666 -2.84 -64.52 -12.95
C LEU A 666 -2.51 -65.60 -14.01
N PRO A 667 -1.91 -65.26 -15.16
CA PRO A 667 -1.49 -66.30 -16.09
C PRO A 667 -0.44 -67.16 -15.39
N GLU A 668 -0.65 -68.47 -15.39
CA GLU A 668 0.37 -69.45 -15.02
C GLU A 668 1.66 -69.09 -15.73
N SER A 669 2.74 -68.96 -14.97
CA SER A 669 4.06 -68.64 -15.51
C SER A 669 4.51 -69.74 -16.47
N VAL A 670 4.44 -69.47 -17.77
CA VAL A 670 5.01 -70.36 -18.79
C VAL A 670 6.54 -70.23 -18.74
N PHE A 671 7.22 -71.19 -18.14
CA PHE A 671 8.66 -71.35 -18.30
C PHE A 671 8.96 -71.89 -19.71
N LEU A 672 9.46 -71.04 -20.60
CA LEU A 672 10.10 -71.47 -21.85
C LEU A 672 11.58 -71.79 -21.58
N PRO A 673 12.07 -73.01 -21.86
CA PRO A 673 13.49 -73.30 -21.76
C PRO A 673 14.26 -72.63 -22.91
N LEU A 674 15.21 -71.76 -22.56
CA LEU A 674 16.13 -71.13 -23.49
C LEU A 674 17.17 -72.16 -23.98
N ILE A 675 17.03 -72.66 -25.21
CA ILE A 675 18.07 -73.46 -25.86
C ILE A 675 19.04 -72.50 -26.56
N LEU A 676 20.19 -72.26 -25.94
CA LEU A 676 21.34 -71.63 -26.59
C LEU A 676 22.01 -72.65 -27.51
N ARG A 677 21.82 -72.52 -28.84
CA ARG A 677 22.69 -73.17 -29.82
C ARG A 677 23.86 -72.24 -30.13
N ASN A 678 25.06 -72.69 -29.74
CA ASN A 678 26.32 -72.02 -30.01
C ASN A 678 26.72 -72.28 -31.48
N SER A 679 26.80 -71.25 -32.31
CA SER A 679 27.27 -71.34 -33.69
C SER A 679 28.79 -71.24 -33.74
N ARG A 680 29.45 -72.31 -34.19
CA ARG A 680 30.68 -72.22 -34.98
C ARG A 680 30.38 -72.74 -36.38
#